data_AF-A0A285EAZ9-F1
#
_entry.id   AF-A0A285EAZ9-F1
#
_cell.length_a   1.000
_cell.length_b   1.000
_cell.length_c   1.000
_cell.angle_alpha   90.00
_cell.angle_beta   90.00
_cell.angle_gamma   90.00
#
_symmetry.space_group_name_H-M   'P 1'
#
loop_
_entity.id
_entity.type
_entity.pdbx_description
1 polymer ?
#
loop_
_entity_poly.entity_id
_entity_poly.type
_entity_poly.pdbx_seq_one_letter_code
_entity_poly.pdbx_strand_id
1 'polypeptide(L)'
;MPQSPTPQDETARIEPEVFSDDTRPVPRDRGPVGPETAHPPAAAPAATPEAPAAAAEPAPPAAPVEDGETQDIRFAPGEAPGQARPPAAGPADTAAASATSASATSATGVPPTGAAEPGTGPAAERDGTAPSGDGSGTPPGVGPADGPGNGAGGEPPAADAPPRRPWWRRPALVTPVAAVGVLAAAYGIDLLTSSGDVPRNTVVAGVDIGGLSTAAASERLQTELAPRVTADHVVVADDVEATLSPATAGITLDVDGTVDAADDQPLNPWSRLATLFGEREVAPVITGEETALAAQIDAIAEQVDRAPVDASIAVEGAEARIVEPEDGRTLDRAGAADAVTAALASGGDPSTPIELPVDVTEVVVDAAEAQRVLDTTVTPGLAAPVTVSSEDGATSVEIPPTAIAASLTFTPQESGDLSVAVDPARLQEAMGDDFAEFGTPAQDARFELSGSAVSIVPSVDGTGVDPAALAGQLLEVLPQPAPRTVTAQLGAVEAEFSTADAEALGIREQISTFTTNFTSAASGTNIRVGAAEIDGAIVRPGETFSLNGHTGPRGTAQGYVEAGVINNGQFTTAVGGGMSQVATTLFNAVFFAGLEDVYHKPHSYYISRYPAGREATVYYDSIDLEFRNDSSTGVYIDTQWTPSSLTVSFYGTKRYDIESISSNRYNQRQPVVQEKPDDGSCSPQGGSTGFDITVTRVFKDPQSGAEIRREDFRTRYAAEPVIRCVPVAPAPPAPGPEGTVPAPAPAPGGRRPSRRTAA
;
A
#
# COMPACT_ATOMS: atom_id res chain seq x y z
N MET A 1 -21.88 -78.94 26.27
CA MET A 1 -20.53 -78.33 26.20
C MET A 1 -20.08 -78.33 24.75
N PRO A 2 -19.35 -77.29 24.28
CA PRO A 2 -19.54 -76.80 22.92
C PRO A 2 -18.25 -76.72 22.08
N GLN A 3 -18.42 -76.41 20.80
CA GLN A 3 -17.68 -75.29 20.18
C GLN A 3 -18.68 -74.42 19.40
N SER A 4 -18.43 -73.10 19.35
CA SER A 4 -19.36 -72.10 18.82
C SER A 4 -18.98 -71.69 17.39
N PRO A 5 -19.93 -71.38 16.50
CA PRO A 5 -19.65 -70.68 15.26
C PRO A 5 -19.35 -69.19 15.52
N THR A 6 -18.47 -68.62 14.69
CA THR A 6 -18.09 -67.19 14.68
C THR A 6 -19.25 -66.32 14.17
N PRO A 7 -19.44 -65.08 14.66
CA PRO A 7 -20.36 -64.12 14.03
C PRO A 7 -19.92 -63.78 12.60
N GLN A 8 -20.90 -63.53 11.73
CA GLN A 8 -20.67 -62.91 10.42
C GLN A 8 -20.79 -61.38 10.58
N ASP A 9 -19.96 -60.64 9.85
CA ASP A 9 -20.00 -59.17 9.81
C ASP A 9 -20.88 -58.74 8.62
N GLU A 10 -22.15 -58.46 8.91
CA GLU A 10 -23.20 -58.26 7.90
C GLU A 10 -23.17 -56.84 7.35
N THR A 11 -22.26 -56.60 6.41
CA THR A 11 -22.12 -55.35 5.66
C THR A 11 -23.28 -55.14 4.68
N ALA A 12 -24.43 -54.76 5.25
CA ALA A 12 -25.63 -54.40 4.50
C ALA A 12 -25.36 -53.18 3.60
N ARG A 13 -25.17 -53.41 2.31
CA ARG A 13 -25.28 -52.36 1.29
C ARG A 13 -26.72 -51.87 1.27
N ILE A 14 -26.94 -50.68 1.81
CA ILE A 14 -28.11 -49.87 1.47
C ILE A 14 -27.78 -49.21 0.14
N GLU A 15 -28.49 -49.58 -0.92
CA GLU A 15 -28.44 -48.84 -2.18
C GLU A 15 -29.20 -47.51 -1.98
N PRO A 16 -28.64 -46.35 -2.33
CA PRO A 16 -29.33 -45.08 -2.18
C PRO A 16 -30.50 -44.99 -3.17
N GLU A 17 -31.67 -44.55 -2.70
CA GLU A 17 -32.77 -44.23 -3.61
C GLU A 17 -32.40 -43.01 -4.47
N VAL A 18 -32.60 -43.13 -5.78
CA VAL A 18 -32.30 -42.06 -6.74
C VAL A 18 -33.35 -40.96 -6.61
N PHE A 19 -32.99 -39.87 -5.92
CA PHE A 19 -33.76 -38.63 -5.95
C PHE A 19 -33.67 -37.99 -7.34
N SER A 20 -34.81 -37.51 -7.85
CA SER A 20 -34.89 -36.84 -9.15
C SER A 20 -34.38 -35.41 -9.06
N ASP A 21 -33.64 -34.98 -10.08
CA ASP A 21 -32.95 -33.68 -10.14
C ASP A 21 -33.91 -32.48 -10.00
N ASP A 22 -35.14 -32.60 -10.52
CA ASP A 22 -36.23 -31.61 -10.55
C ASP A 22 -36.66 -31.01 -9.19
N THR A 23 -35.99 -31.34 -8.09
CA THR A 23 -36.26 -30.80 -6.74
C THR A 23 -35.02 -30.17 -6.07
N ARG A 24 -33.85 -30.16 -6.72
CA ARG A 24 -32.70 -29.38 -6.25
C ARG A 24 -33.00 -27.88 -6.40
N PRO A 25 -32.67 -27.04 -5.40
CA PRO A 25 -32.51 -25.61 -5.66
C PRO A 25 -31.44 -25.40 -6.73
N VAL A 26 -31.64 -24.45 -7.63
CA VAL A 26 -30.53 -23.96 -8.47
C VAL A 26 -29.44 -23.44 -7.51
N PRO A 27 -28.15 -23.76 -7.71
CA PRO A 27 -27.07 -23.15 -6.95
C PRO A 27 -27.22 -21.62 -6.95
N ARG A 28 -26.84 -20.98 -5.84
CA ARG A 28 -26.70 -19.53 -5.87
C ARG A 28 -25.40 -19.22 -6.58
N ASP A 29 -25.50 -18.75 -7.82
CA ASP A 29 -24.31 -18.32 -8.55
C ASP A 29 -23.56 -17.27 -7.74
N ARG A 30 -22.38 -17.71 -7.33
CA ARG A 30 -21.24 -16.93 -6.92
C ARG A 30 -20.13 -17.50 -7.78
N GLY A 31 -19.68 -16.72 -8.75
CA GLY A 31 -18.56 -17.07 -9.62
C GLY A 31 -17.29 -17.37 -8.82
N PRO A 32 -16.16 -17.67 -9.51
CA PRO A 32 -14.92 -18.09 -8.86
C PRO A 32 -14.52 -17.15 -7.72
N VAL A 33 -14.20 -17.72 -6.55
CA VAL A 33 -13.93 -16.96 -5.33
C VAL A 33 -12.67 -16.11 -5.54
N GLY A 34 -12.87 -14.82 -5.79
CA GLY A 34 -11.78 -13.87 -6.03
C GLY A 34 -10.88 -13.68 -4.80
N PRO A 35 -9.62 -13.26 -5.01
CA PRO A 35 -8.73 -12.91 -3.91
C PRO A 35 -9.30 -11.76 -3.07
N GLU A 36 -8.97 -11.75 -1.77
CA GLU A 36 -9.60 -10.89 -0.75
C GLU A 36 -9.70 -9.41 -1.12
N THR A 37 -10.93 -8.87 -1.12
CA THR A 37 -11.21 -7.43 -1.10
C THR A 37 -11.65 -6.99 0.30
N ALA A 38 -10.73 -6.36 1.03
CA ALA A 38 -10.94 -5.91 2.39
C ALA A 38 -12.10 -4.90 2.51
N HIS A 39 -13.17 -5.28 3.20
CA HIS A 39 -14.34 -4.41 3.42
C HIS A 39 -14.13 -3.45 4.61
N PRO A 40 -14.63 -2.20 4.53
CA PRO A 40 -14.50 -1.21 5.59
C PRO A 40 -15.41 -1.50 6.81
N PRO A 41 -15.05 -1.03 8.01
CA PRO A 41 -15.81 -1.29 9.23
C PRO A 41 -17.13 -0.51 9.29
N ALA A 42 -18.21 -1.18 9.69
CA ALA A 42 -19.51 -0.55 9.92
C ALA A 42 -19.53 0.35 11.17
N ALA A 43 -20.23 1.47 11.10
CA ALA A 43 -20.27 2.47 12.17
C ALA A 43 -21.12 2.05 13.39
N ALA A 44 -20.70 2.48 14.59
CA ALA A 44 -21.37 2.18 15.85
C ALA A 44 -22.18 3.38 16.40
N PRO A 45 -23.37 3.15 17.01
CA PRO A 45 -24.12 4.16 17.76
C PRO A 45 -23.57 4.36 19.19
N ALA A 46 -23.88 5.50 19.82
CA ALA A 46 -23.18 6.02 21.00
C ALA A 46 -23.66 5.49 22.39
N ALA A 47 -22.77 5.65 23.39
CA ALA A 47 -22.98 5.38 24.83
C ALA A 47 -23.77 6.51 25.56
N THR A 48 -24.09 6.48 26.87
CA THR A 48 -23.26 6.54 28.11
C THR A 48 -24.22 6.63 29.34
N PRO A 49 -23.81 6.71 30.64
CA PRO A 49 -22.54 6.38 31.35
C PRO A 49 -22.76 5.18 32.32
N GLU A 50 -22.16 4.91 33.51
CA GLU A 50 -21.09 5.43 34.42
C GLU A 50 -20.63 4.18 35.25
N ALA A 51 -19.43 3.93 35.79
CA ALA A 51 -18.30 4.70 36.36
C ALA A 51 -18.53 5.26 37.79
N PRO A 52 -17.49 5.44 38.66
CA PRO A 52 -16.09 4.96 38.65
C PRO A 52 -15.80 4.04 39.90
N ALA A 53 -14.62 3.77 40.50
CA ALA A 53 -13.18 4.07 40.27
C ALA A 53 -12.26 3.07 41.06
N ALA A 54 -11.00 2.89 40.60
CA ALA A 54 -9.72 2.76 41.35
C ALA A 54 -9.47 1.67 42.46
N ALA A 55 -8.23 1.34 42.88
CA ALA A 55 -6.88 1.24 42.27
C ALA A 55 -5.84 0.80 43.35
N ALA A 56 -4.81 -0.02 43.02
CA ALA A 56 -3.46 -0.04 43.65
C ALA A 56 -2.53 -1.17 43.13
N GLU A 57 -1.24 -0.88 43.00
CA GLU A 57 -0.10 -1.82 42.79
C GLU A 57 0.81 -1.82 44.07
N PRO A 58 2.08 -2.31 44.12
CA PRO A 58 2.87 -3.20 43.23
C PRO A 58 3.60 -4.38 43.96
N ALA A 59 4.56 -5.02 43.28
CA ALA A 59 5.47 -6.11 43.74
C ALA A 59 6.68 -5.56 44.58
N PRO A 60 7.91 -6.17 44.71
CA PRO A 60 8.52 -7.45 44.23
C PRO A 60 9.17 -8.25 45.43
N PRO A 61 10.23 -9.11 45.33
CA PRO A 61 11.00 -9.74 44.22
C PRO A 61 10.98 -11.30 44.31
N ALA A 62 11.88 -12.18 43.82
CA ALA A 62 13.26 -12.11 43.30
C ALA A 62 13.63 -13.31 42.36
N ALA A 63 14.95 -13.49 42.09
CA ALA A 63 15.58 -14.50 41.20
C ALA A 63 16.91 -15.02 41.85
N PRO A 64 17.82 -15.82 41.22
CA PRO A 64 17.81 -16.56 39.93
C PRO A 64 17.90 -18.11 40.16
N VAL A 65 18.22 -19.06 39.25
CA VAL A 65 19.29 -19.23 38.22
C VAL A 65 18.90 -20.26 37.13
N GLU A 66 19.55 -20.11 35.97
CA GLU A 66 19.69 -20.94 34.73
C GLU A 66 19.74 -22.49 34.93
N ASP A 67 19.57 -23.36 33.91
CA ASP A 67 19.68 -23.19 32.45
C ASP A 67 18.97 -24.32 31.63
N GLY A 68 18.80 -24.15 30.31
CA GLY A 68 18.57 -25.26 29.35
C GLY A 68 17.35 -25.18 28.41
N GLU A 69 17.58 -24.86 27.13
CA GLU A 69 16.53 -24.59 26.14
C GLU A 69 15.92 -25.83 25.44
N THR A 70 14.59 -25.82 25.29
CA THR A 70 13.88 -26.36 24.10
C THR A 70 12.73 -25.42 23.76
N GLN A 71 12.55 -25.07 22.48
CA GLN A 71 11.56 -24.07 22.04
C GLN A 71 10.15 -24.66 21.99
N ASP A 72 9.48 -24.65 23.14
CA ASP A 72 8.11 -25.13 23.33
C ASP A 72 7.15 -23.92 23.34
N ILE A 73 6.55 -23.57 22.19
CA ILE A 73 5.68 -22.39 22.05
C ILE A 73 4.37 -22.62 22.81
N ARG A 74 4.31 -22.11 24.05
CA ARG A 74 3.14 -22.17 24.92
C ARG A 74 2.53 -20.77 25.07
N PHE A 75 1.38 -20.55 24.46
CA PHE A 75 0.52 -19.41 24.82
C PHE A 75 -0.19 -19.69 26.14
N ALA A 76 -0.16 -18.72 27.06
CA ALA A 76 -0.93 -18.77 28.31
C ALA A 76 -2.37 -18.28 28.07
N PRO A 77 -3.39 -18.84 28.76
CA PRO A 77 -4.77 -18.39 28.61
C PRO A 77 -5.01 -17.09 29.39
N GLY A 78 -5.27 -15.97 28.71
CA GLY A 78 -5.60 -14.71 29.39
C GLY A 78 -5.92 -13.49 28.54
N GLU A 79 -5.33 -13.33 27.35
CA GLU A 79 -5.46 -12.09 26.54
C GLU A 79 -6.22 -12.30 25.23
N ALA A 80 -6.96 -11.26 24.83
CA ALA A 80 -7.69 -11.19 23.57
C ALA A 80 -6.84 -10.51 22.49
N PRO A 81 -6.76 -11.05 21.25
CA PRO A 81 -5.95 -10.45 20.20
C PRO A 81 -6.65 -9.23 19.60
N GLY A 82 -6.10 -8.03 19.85
CA GLY A 82 -6.48 -6.80 19.17
C GLY A 82 -5.40 -6.38 18.16
N GLN A 83 -5.82 -6.14 16.91
CA GLN A 83 -5.10 -5.43 15.85
C GLN A 83 -3.67 -5.89 15.53
N ALA A 84 -3.53 -6.65 14.43
CA ALA A 84 -2.23 -6.92 13.82
C ALA A 84 -1.60 -5.64 13.24
N ARG A 85 -0.29 -5.45 13.45
CA ARG A 85 0.52 -4.39 12.84
C ARG A 85 1.14 -4.92 11.54
N PRO A 86 1.17 -4.15 10.43
CA PRO A 86 1.74 -4.64 9.17
C PRO A 86 3.25 -4.94 9.29
N PRO A 87 3.75 -5.97 8.58
CA PRO A 87 5.16 -6.35 8.62
C PRO A 87 6.04 -5.35 7.85
N ALA A 88 7.27 -5.17 8.34
CA ALA A 88 8.30 -4.39 7.65
C ALA A 88 8.98 -5.21 6.54
N ALA A 89 9.44 -4.54 5.48
CA ALA A 89 9.96 -5.18 4.28
C ALA A 89 11.48 -5.43 4.30
N GLY A 90 11.91 -6.45 3.56
CA GLY A 90 13.27 -6.63 3.05
C GLY A 90 13.97 -7.94 3.45
N PRO A 91 15.10 -8.29 2.81
CA PRO A 91 15.64 -7.78 1.54
C PRO A 91 15.39 -8.78 0.38
N ALA A 92 15.62 -8.35 -0.87
CA ALA A 92 15.56 -9.22 -2.04
C ALA A 92 16.87 -10.03 -2.23
N ASP A 93 16.75 -11.30 -2.63
CA ASP A 93 17.87 -12.16 -2.96
C ASP A 93 17.70 -12.75 -4.38
N THR A 94 18.76 -12.72 -5.19
CA THR A 94 18.64 -12.91 -6.66
C THR A 94 18.79 -14.36 -7.08
N ALA A 95 17.78 -14.92 -7.76
CA ALA A 95 17.84 -16.23 -8.42
C ALA A 95 17.91 -16.10 -9.95
N ALA A 96 18.79 -16.86 -10.60
CA ALA A 96 19.11 -16.69 -12.02
C ALA A 96 18.18 -17.46 -12.97
N ALA A 97 17.65 -16.78 -14.00
CA ALA A 97 17.01 -17.42 -15.14
C ALA A 97 18.05 -17.95 -16.14
N SER A 98 17.91 -19.20 -16.58
CA SER A 98 18.82 -19.82 -17.55
C SER A 98 18.30 -19.68 -18.98
N ALA A 99 19.00 -18.92 -19.81
CA ALA A 99 18.69 -18.77 -21.24
C ALA A 99 19.52 -19.74 -22.11
N THR A 100 18.86 -20.68 -22.79
CA THR A 100 19.50 -21.61 -23.72
C THR A 100 19.82 -20.92 -25.06
N SER A 101 21.11 -20.70 -25.34
CA SER A 101 21.59 -20.24 -26.66
C SER A 101 22.33 -21.36 -27.39
N ALA A 102 21.89 -21.67 -28.62
CA ALA A 102 22.51 -22.71 -29.45
C ALA A 102 23.69 -22.17 -30.26
N SER A 103 24.82 -22.86 -30.25
CA SER A 103 26.01 -22.50 -31.02
C SER A 103 25.99 -23.05 -32.45
N ALA A 104 26.34 -22.20 -33.41
CA ALA A 104 26.75 -22.58 -34.77
C ALA A 104 27.98 -21.75 -35.19
N THR A 105 28.84 -22.30 -36.07
CA THR A 105 30.27 -21.95 -36.06
C THR A 105 30.85 -21.61 -37.45
N SER A 106 31.90 -20.77 -37.44
CA SER A 106 33.04 -20.73 -38.39
C SER A 106 33.05 -19.70 -39.55
N ALA A 107 33.99 -18.73 -39.43
CA ALA A 107 35.01 -18.28 -40.41
C ALA A 107 34.57 -17.79 -41.83
N THR A 108 35.18 -16.79 -42.49
CA THR A 108 36.55 -16.21 -42.57
C THR A 108 36.46 -14.71 -42.96
N GLY A 109 37.48 -13.84 -43.06
CA GLY A 109 38.97 -13.93 -43.02
C GLY A 109 39.60 -12.52 -43.07
N VAL A 110 40.95 -12.38 -43.07
CA VAL A 110 41.70 -11.11 -42.81
C VAL A 110 43.10 -11.12 -43.49
N PRO A 111 43.89 -10.01 -43.47
CA PRO A 111 43.89 -8.82 -44.34
C PRO A 111 44.83 -9.07 -45.55
N PRO A 112 46.04 -8.47 -45.83
CA PRO A 112 46.70 -7.16 -45.55
C PRO A 112 46.56 -6.18 -46.76
N THR A 113 47.21 -5.01 -46.95
CA THR A 113 48.34 -4.25 -46.33
C THR A 113 47.89 -2.79 -46.05
N GLY A 114 48.70 -1.72 -45.82
CA GLY A 114 50.15 -1.47 -45.82
C GLY A 114 50.48 -0.11 -45.14
N ALA A 115 51.76 0.22 -44.90
CA ALA A 115 52.13 1.11 -43.78
C ALA A 115 53.15 2.26 -44.07
N ALA A 116 53.22 3.17 -43.09
CA ALA A 116 54.32 4.06 -42.69
C ALA A 116 54.56 5.39 -43.43
N GLU A 117 54.78 6.44 -42.63
CA GLU A 117 55.56 7.65 -42.97
C GLU A 117 57.07 7.28 -43.10
N PRO A 118 57.96 8.13 -43.68
CA PRO A 118 58.49 9.27 -42.92
C PRO A 118 58.95 10.52 -43.71
N GLY A 119 58.71 11.71 -43.14
CA GLY A 119 59.75 12.72 -42.84
C GLY A 119 60.45 13.55 -43.96
N THR A 120 60.62 14.84 -43.65
CA THR A 120 61.56 15.84 -44.24
C THR A 120 61.20 16.46 -45.62
N GLY A 121 61.45 17.77 -45.76
CA GLY A 121 61.19 18.57 -46.99
C GLY A 121 62.33 18.49 -48.04
N PRO A 122 62.34 19.36 -49.09
CA PRO A 122 62.41 20.81 -48.89
C PRO A 122 61.76 21.75 -49.97
N ALA A 123 61.77 23.05 -49.66
CA ALA A 123 62.00 24.23 -50.53
C ALA A 123 61.30 24.43 -51.91
N ALA A 124 60.49 25.51 -51.95
CA ALA A 124 60.45 26.57 -52.99
C ALA A 124 59.90 26.23 -54.41
N GLU A 125 59.54 27.16 -55.32
CA GLU A 125 59.85 28.61 -55.48
C GLU A 125 58.67 29.46 -56.05
N ARG A 126 58.62 30.75 -55.65
CA ARG A 126 58.24 31.97 -56.45
C ARG A 126 56.80 32.13 -57.01
N ASP A 127 56.28 33.34 -57.27
CA ASP A 127 56.67 34.76 -57.01
C ASP A 127 55.45 35.46 -56.32
N GLY A 128 55.48 36.60 -55.62
CA GLY A 128 56.28 37.83 -55.73
C GLY A 128 55.35 38.99 -56.18
N THR A 129 55.28 40.19 -55.58
CA THR A 129 56.09 40.83 -54.53
C THR A 129 55.27 41.90 -53.77
N ALA A 130 55.70 42.26 -52.54
CA ALA A 130 55.10 43.26 -51.63
C ALA A 130 55.58 44.72 -51.97
N PRO A 131 55.57 45.79 -51.11
CA PRO A 131 55.35 45.86 -49.64
C PRO A 131 54.55 47.06 -49.03
N SER A 132 54.16 46.86 -47.76
CA SER A 132 54.12 47.78 -46.59
C SER A 132 53.61 49.23 -46.66
N GLY A 133 52.81 49.59 -45.63
CA GLY A 133 52.60 50.96 -45.15
C GLY A 133 51.70 51.00 -43.90
N ASP A 134 52.17 51.59 -42.79
CA ASP A 134 51.42 51.71 -41.53
C ASP A 134 50.25 52.71 -41.60
N GLY A 135 49.23 52.57 -40.74
CA GLY A 135 48.30 53.69 -40.49
C GLY A 135 46.94 53.35 -39.87
N SER A 136 46.71 53.86 -38.66
CA SER A 136 45.41 53.99 -37.97
C SER A 136 44.29 54.69 -38.78
N GLY A 137 43.02 54.29 -38.60
CA GLY A 137 41.89 55.14 -39.04
C GLY A 137 40.44 54.59 -38.86
N THR A 138 39.70 55.15 -37.90
CA THR A 138 38.22 55.31 -37.89
C THR A 138 37.79 56.22 -39.06
N PRO A 139 36.58 56.16 -39.69
CA PRO A 139 35.24 56.48 -39.12
C PRO A 139 34.08 55.75 -39.88
N PRO A 140 32.85 56.30 -40.16
CA PRO A 140 31.93 57.30 -39.54
C PRO A 140 30.56 56.65 -39.13
N GLY A 141 29.44 57.25 -38.66
CA GLY A 141 28.79 58.59 -38.65
C GLY A 141 27.23 58.41 -38.74
N VAL A 142 26.28 59.38 -38.82
CA VAL A 142 26.25 60.85 -38.70
C VAL A 142 24.83 61.39 -38.32
N GLY A 143 24.50 61.62 -37.04
CA GLY A 143 23.49 62.64 -36.58
C GLY A 143 21.99 62.42 -36.88
N PRO A 144 21.13 63.47 -36.74
CA PRO A 144 21.33 64.85 -36.23
C PRO A 144 21.09 64.92 -34.68
N ALA A 145 20.48 65.87 -33.94
CA ALA A 145 19.80 67.21 -34.03
C ALA A 145 19.71 67.79 -32.57
N ASP A 146 19.44 69.06 -32.19
CA ASP A 146 19.28 70.39 -32.85
C ASP A 146 19.78 71.53 -31.88
N GLY A 147 19.12 72.70 -31.77
CA GLY A 147 19.43 73.82 -30.84
C GLY A 147 18.23 74.29 -29.99
N PRO A 148 18.22 75.51 -29.38
CA PRO A 148 19.20 76.64 -29.38
C PRO A 148 19.78 76.95 -27.95
N GLY A 149 20.56 78.01 -27.66
CA GLY A 149 21.26 79.03 -28.47
C GLY A 149 21.40 80.42 -27.79
N ASN A 150 22.33 81.26 -28.30
CA ASN A 150 22.58 82.71 -28.05
C ASN A 150 23.27 83.21 -26.75
N GLY A 151 24.26 84.11 -26.93
CA GLY A 151 24.90 84.94 -25.87
C GLY A 151 26.45 84.96 -25.89
N ALA A 152 27.14 85.23 -27.01
CA ALA A 152 27.53 86.58 -27.48
C ALA A 152 27.99 87.57 -26.36
N GLY A 153 29.19 88.16 -26.38
CA GLY A 153 30.35 88.04 -27.28
C GLY A 153 31.43 89.12 -26.95
N GLY A 154 32.67 88.99 -27.47
CA GLY A 154 33.75 89.96 -27.25
C GLY A 154 35.09 89.54 -27.87
N GLU A 155 35.87 90.49 -28.39
CA GLU A 155 36.99 90.27 -29.34
C GLU A 155 38.39 90.50 -28.70
N PRO A 156 39.48 89.88 -29.20
CA PRO A 156 40.86 90.03 -28.70
C PRO A 156 41.66 91.01 -29.61
N PRO A 157 43.00 90.90 -29.83
CA PRO A 157 44.13 90.50 -28.99
C PRO A 157 45.17 91.64 -28.84
N ALA A 158 46.24 91.46 -28.04
CA ALA A 158 47.58 92.04 -28.31
C ALA A 158 48.65 91.44 -27.37
N ALA A 159 49.91 91.51 -27.80
CA ALA A 159 51.09 91.34 -26.94
C ALA A 159 51.96 92.59 -27.05
N ASP A 160 52.71 92.96 -26.01
CA ASP A 160 54.12 93.35 -26.21
C ASP A 160 55.00 93.39 -24.95
N ALA A 161 56.29 93.12 -25.17
CA ALA A 161 57.51 93.48 -24.43
C ALA A 161 57.73 93.22 -22.89
N PRO A 162 58.95 92.76 -22.49
CA PRO A 162 59.47 92.72 -21.10
C PRO A 162 60.20 94.06 -20.75
N PRO A 163 60.88 94.33 -19.59
CA PRO A 163 61.71 93.44 -18.72
C PRO A 163 61.55 93.70 -17.18
N ARG A 164 62.28 93.13 -16.21
CA ARG A 164 63.71 92.73 -16.12
C ARG A 164 64.01 91.56 -15.15
N ARG A 165 64.96 90.72 -15.56
CA ARG A 165 65.88 89.87 -14.75
C ARG A 165 66.76 90.75 -13.82
N PRO A 166 67.51 90.25 -12.79
CA PRO A 166 68.22 88.96 -12.81
C PRO A 166 68.48 88.25 -11.45
N TRP A 167 69.45 87.32 -11.50
CA TRP A 167 70.38 86.86 -10.45
C TRP A 167 70.07 85.58 -9.66
N TRP A 168 71.13 85.14 -8.94
CA TRP A 168 71.41 83.91 -8.17
C TRP A 168 70.83 82.54 -8.58
N ARG A 169 71.67 81.51 -8.35
CA ARG A 169 71.53 80.13 -8.87
C ARG A 169 70.90 79.18 -7.84
N ARG A 170 70.56 77.97 -8.31
CA ARG A 170 70.15 76.76 -7.55
C ARG A 170 70.86 76.59 -6.19
N PRO A 171 70.17 76.01 -5.19
CA PRO A 171 70.24 74.54 -5.05
C PRO A 171 68.87 73.82 -5.20
N ALA A 172 68.11 74.15 -6.25
CA ALA A 172 66.87 73.45 -6.65
C ALA A 172 67.10 72.02 -7.19
N LEU A 173 67.76 71.19 -6.38
CA LEU A 173 67.94 69.74 -6.58
C LEU A 173 67.94 68.97 -5.24
N VAL A 174 68.17 69.64 -4.11
CA VAL A 174 68.14 68.97 -2.78
C VAL A 174 66.70 68.70 -2.34
N THR A 175 65.78 69.65 -2.50
CA THR A 175 64.37 69.49 -2.07
C THR A 175 63.64 68.31 -2.73
N PRO A 176 63.67 68.10 -4.07
CA PRO A 176 63.01 66.94 -4.67
C PRO A 176 63.70 65.62 -4.33
N VAL A 177 65.03 65.60 -4.19
CA VAL A 177 65.78 64.39 -3.78
C VAL A 177 65.51 64.06 -2.32
N ALA A 178 65.37 65.06 -1.44
CA ALA A 178 64.93 64.86 -0.06
C ALA A 178 63.47 64.41 0.02
N ALA A 179 62.57 64.96 -0.80
CA ALA A 179 61.17 64.52 -0.87
C ALA A 179 61.05 63.08 -1.36
N VAL A 180 61.76 62.71 -2.44
CA VAL A 180 61.83 61.32 -2.92
C VAL A 180 62.52 60.41 -1.90
N GLY A 181 63.54 60.89 -1.19
CA GLY A 181 64.20 60.14 -0.11
C GLY A 181 63.28 59.91 1.10
N VAL A 182 62.46 60.90 1.47
CA VAL A 182 61.44 60.78 2.52
C VAL A 182 60.29 59.88 2.07
N LEU A 183 59.85 59.96 0.81
CA LEU A 183 58.82 59.06 0.27
C LEU A 183 59.34 57.63 0.12
N ALA A 184 60.59 57.42 -0.27
CA ALA A 184 61.22 56.09 -0.31
C ALA A 184 61.47 55.52 1.09
N ALA A 185 61.81 56.37 2.06
CA ALA A 185 61.90 55.97 3.46
C ALA A 185 60.51 55.66 4.05
N ALA A 186 59.48 56.46 3.74
CA ALA A 186 58.11 56.21 4.16
C ALA A 186 57.54 54.94 3.52
N TYR A 187 57.79 54.72 2.22
CA TYR A 187 57.44 53.48 1.51
C TYR A 187 58.20 52.27 2.07
N GLY A 188 59.49 52.43 2.38
CA GLY A 188 60.28 51.37 3.03
C GLY A 188 59.81 51.06 4.44
N ILE A 189 59.34 52.06 5.20
CA ILE A 189 58.74 51.87 6.53
C ILE A 189 57.35 51.23 6.40
N ASP A 190 56.52 51.66 5.45
CA ASP A 190 55.22 51.06 5.13
C ASP A 190 55.41 49.57 4.80
N LEU A 191 56.29 49.24 3.86
CA LEU A 191 56.63 47.86 3.49
C LEU A 191 57.24 47.02 4.64
N LEU A 192 57.84 47.67 5.65
CA LEU A 192 58.38 47.03 6.86
C LEU A 192 57.37 46.99 8.03
N THR A 193 56.21 47.64 7.91
CA THR A 193 55.18 47.72 8.96
C THR A 193 53.81 47.21 8.52
N SER A 194 53.62 46.88 7.24
CA SER A 194 52.44 46.18 6.69
C SER A 194 52.77 44.77 6.17
N SER A 195 53.94 44.23 6.50
CA SER A 195 54.39 42.91 6.04
C SER A 195 53.77 41.81 6.92
N GLY A 196 52.74 41.13 6.42
CA GLY A 196 51.92 40.17 7.19
C GLY A 196 50.63 40.77 7.77
N ASP A 197 50.30 42.02 7.40
CA ASP A 197 49.01 42.65 7.68
C ASP A 197 48.23 42.82 6.37
N VAL A 198 46.95 42.41 6.41
CA VAL A 198 46.00 42.50 5.29
C VAL A 198 45.91 43.97 4.81
N PRO A 199 45.86 44.25 3.50
CA PRO A 199 45.76 45.62 2.97
C PRO A 199 44.66 46.44 3.65
N ARG A 200 44.95 47.68 4.02
CA ARG A 200 43.98 48.58 4.70
C ARG A 200 42.77 48.87 3.83
N ASN A 201 41.63 49.09 4.46
CA ASN A 201 40.31 49.28 3.83
C ASN A 201 39.85 48.05 3.02
N THR A 202 40.26 46.83 3.41
CA THR A 202 39.79 45.58 2.78
C THR A 202 38.61 45.02 3.56
N VAL A 203 37.50 44.78 2.86
CA VAL A 203 36.24 44.32 3.41
C VAL A 203 35.83 43.03 2.70
N VAL A 204 35.47 42.00 3.46
CA VAL A 204 34.95 40.72 2.93
C VAL A 204 33.50 40.58 3.39
N ALA A 205 32.56 40.56 2.45
CA ALA A 205 31.13 40.39 2.74
C ALA A 205 30.61 41.31 3.88
N GLY A 206 31.02 42.58 3.87
CA GLY A 206 30.67 43.56 4.90
C GLY A 206 31.44 43.46 6.24
N VAL A 207 32.43 42.57 6.35
CA VAL A 207 33.35 42.47 7.50
C VAL A 207 34.68 43.13 7.16
N ASP A 208 34.99 44.24 7.83
CA ASP A 208 36.30 44.92 7.72
C ASP A 208 37.40 44.09 8.38
N ILE A 209 38.44 43.78 7.61
CA ILE A 209 39.67 43.08 8.01
C ILE A 209 40.93 43.91 7.71
N GLY A 210 40.78 45.14 7.21
CA GLY A 210 41.87 45.92 6.64
C GLY A 210 42.86 46.44 7.68
N GLY A 211 44.12 46.04 7.57
CA GLY A 211 45.17 46.40 8.53
C GLY A 211 45.16 45.57 9.81
N LEU A 212 44.44 44.44 9.84
CA LEU A 212 44.67 43.35 10.78
C LEU A 212 45.83 42.46 10.29
N SER A 213 46.54 41.83 11.21
CA SER A 213 47.43 40.72 10.84
C SER A 213 46.62 39.54 10.30
N THR A 214 47.19 38.72 9.42
CA THR A 214 46.45 37.61 8.78
C THR A 214 45.74 36.70 9.80
N ALA A 215 46.39 36.33 10.90
CA ALA A 215 45.77 35.54 11.97
C ALA A 215 44.59 36.24 12.66
N ALA A 216 44.65 37.57 12.84
CA ALA A 216 43.55 38.35 13.40
C ALA A 216 42.41 38.56 12.39
N ALA A 217 42.72 38.61 11.09
CA ALA A 217 41.72 38.58 10.01
C ALA A 217 41.00 37.22 9.96
N SER A 218 41.72 36.09 10.08
CA SER A 218 41.09 34.76 10.17
C SER A 218 40.15 34.65 11.38
N GLU A 219 40.58 35.10 12.58
CA GLU A 219 39.72 35.13 13.78
C GLU A 219 38.49 36.05 13.59
N ARG A 220 38.65 37.19 12.91
CA ARG A 220 37.57 38.13 12.59
C ARG A 220 36.52 37.52 11.65
N LEU A 221 36.95 36.89 10.55
CA LEU A 221 36.05 36.23 9.60
C LEU A 221 35.38 34.99 10.23
N GLN A 222 36.11 34.21 11.03
CA GLN A 222 35.57 33.04 11.71
C GLN A 222 34.52 33.40 12.79
N THR A 223 34.57 34.60 13.34
CA THR A 223 33.61 35.07 14.37
C THR A 223 32.43 35.87 13.81
N GLU A 224 32.60 36.64 12.72
CA GLU A 224 31.49 37.46 12.15
C GLU A 224 30.92 37.00 10.80
N LEU A 225 31.70 36.30 9.96
CA LEU A 225 31.27 35.88 8.62
C LEU A 225 30.90 34.39 8.58
N ALA A 226 31.70 33.51 9.17
CA ALA A 226 31.42 32.06 9.17
C ALA A 226 30.01 31.74 9.72
N PRO A 227 29.51 32.34 10.82
CA PRO A 227 28.15 32.07 11.31
C PRO A 227 27.03 32.53 10.38
N ARG A 228 27.31 33.40 9.39
CA ARG A 228 26.36 33.78 8.35
C ARG A 228 26.39 32.78 7.19
N VAL A 229 27.58 32.41 6.73
CA VAL A 229 27.77 31.43 5.64
C VAL A 229 27.32 30.02 6.03
N THR A 230 27.31 29.69 7.33
CA THR A 230 26.76 28.42 7.85
C THR A 230 25.34 28.53 8.42
N ALA A 231 24.66 29.68 8.26
CA ALA A 231 23.25 29.80 8.65
C ALA A 231 22.36 29.10 7.61
N ASP A 232 21.20 28.63 8.03
CA ASP A 232 20.19 28.15 7.08
C ASP A 232 19.58 29.35 6.33
N HIS A 233 19.48 29.25 5.00
CA HIS A 233 18.90 30.26 4.12
C HIS A 233 17.49 29.85 3.70
N VAL A 234 16.58 30.82 3.60
CA VAL A 234 15.29 30.62 2.91
C VAL A 234 15.53 30.66 1.40
N VAL A 235 15.00 29.68 0.68
CA VAL A 235 14.93 29.68 -0.78
C VAL A 235 13.47 29.71 -1.20
N VAL A 236 13.18 30.38 -2.33
CA VAL A 236 11.82 30.52 -2.86
C VAL A 236 11.83 30.09 -4.32
N ALA A 237 10.99 29.10 -4.64
CA ALA A 237 10.75 28.64 -5.99
C ALA A 237 9.25 28.81 -6.29
N ASP A 238 8.91 29.86 -7.04
CA ASP A 238 7.52 30.28 -7.28
C ASP A 238 6.76 30.58 -5.97
N ASP A 239 5.76 29.77 -5.59
CA ASP A 239 5.02 29.89 -4.32
C ASP A 239 5.56 28.99 -3.19
N VAL A 240 6.63 28.21 -3.45
CA VAL A 240 7.20 27.26 -2.48
C VAL A 240 8.38 27.89 -1.74
N GLU A 241 8.19 28.15 -0.44
CA GLU A 241 9.28 28.47 0.50
C GLU A 241 9.92 27.17 1.02
N ALA A 242 11.24 27.05 0.93
CA ALA A 242 12.01 25.93 1.49
C ALA A 242 13.27 26.42 2.22
N THR A 243 13.92 25.52 2.97
CA THR A 243 15.15 25.83 3.72
C THR A 243 16.35 25.13 3.09
N LEU A 244 17.32 25.91 2.62
CA LEU A 244 18.64 25.43 2.23
C LEU A 244 19.59 25.51 3.43
N SER A 245 20.34 24.44 3.71
CA SER A 245 21.32 24.42 4.80
C SER A 245 22.74 24.26 4.23
N PRO A 246 23.54 25.34 4.12
CA PRO A 246 24.89 25.29 3.52
C PRO A 246 25.78 24.22 4.14
N ALA A 247 25.71 24.04 5.47
CA ALA A 247 26.48 23.03 6.19
C ALA A 247 26.12 21.59 5.77
N THR A 248 24.87 21.32 5.40
CA THR A 248 24.42 20.02 4.90
C THR A 248 24.60 19.90 3.37
N ALA A 249 24.82 21.02 2.67
CA ALA A 249 25.14 21.07 1.23
C ALA A 249 26.65 20.90 0.96
N GLY A 250 27.44 20.60 2.00
CA GLY A 250 28.90 20.51 1.92
C GLY A 250 29.59 21.86 1.70
N ILE A 251 28.88 22.98 1.92
CA ILE A 251 29.38 24.33 1.67
C ILE A 251 30.03 24.90 2.94
N THR A 252 31.28 25.33 2.82
CA THR A 252 32.06 25.91 3.93
C THR A 252 32.85 27.16 3.49
N LEU A 253 33.04 28.10 4.42
CA LEU A 253 33.92 29.26 4.23
C LEU A 253 35.38 28.84 4.40
N ASP A 254 36.18 28.94 3.34
CA ASP A 254 37.64 28.81 3.43
C ASP A 254 38.22 30.14 3.94
N VAL A 255 38.30 30.25 5.27
CA VAL A 255 38.78 31.45 5.95
C VAL A 255 40.21 31.78 5.58
N ASP A 256 41.09 30.78 5.47
CA ASP A 256 42.51 31.01 5.19
C ASP A 256 42.72 31.34 3.70
N GLY A 257 42.06 30.65 2.77
CA GLY A 257 42.02 31.02 1.35
C GLY A 257 41.41 32.41 1.10
N THR A 258 40.44 32.82 1.91
CA THR A 258 39.86 34.18 1.89
C THR A 258 40.87 35.23 2.35
N VAL A 259 41.64 34.96 3.40
CA VAL A 259 42.69 35.86 3.88
C VAL A 259 43.86 35.94 2.89
N ASP A 260 44.28 34.83 2.29
CA ASP A 260 45.31 34.81 1.23
C ASP A 260 44.86 35.60 -0.02
N ALA A 261 43.57 35.51 -0.41
CA ALA A 261 43.00 36.31 -1.50
C ALA A 261 42.90 37.82 -1.16
N ALA A 262 42.77 38.16 0.13
CA ALA A 262 42.82 39.53 0.63
C ALA A 262 44.25 40.09 0.72
N ASP A 263 45.24 39.26 1.07
CA ASP A 263 46.64 39.67 1.31
C ASP A 263 47.48 39.91 0.03
N ASP A 264 46.90 39.79 -1.18
CA ASP A 264 47.58 40.23 -2.41
C ASP A 264 47.79 41.77 -2.41
N GLN A 265 48.91 42.18 -1.82
CA GLN A 265 49.25 43.55 -1.48
C GLN A 265 50.10 44.18 -2.61
N PRO A 266 49.52 45.03 -3.48
CA PRO A 266 50.14 45.36 -4.76
C PRO A 266 51.45 46.14 -4.60
N LEU A 267 52.54 45.62 -5.19
CA LEU A 267 53.90 46.18 -5.13
C LEU A 267 54.09 47.52 -5.86
N ASN A 268 53.02 48.09 -6.44
CA ASN A 268 53.04 49.38 -7.11
C ASN A 268 52.71 50.52 -6.11
N PRO A 269 53.58 51.53 -5.94
CA PRO A 269 53.36 52.61 -4.97
C PRO A 269 52.12 53.46 -5.26
N TRP A 270 51.64 53.53 -6.51
CA TRP A 270 50.45 54.30 -6.86
C TRP A 270 49.15 53.59 -6.46
N SER A 271 49.08 52.26 -6.56
CA SER A 271 47.92 51.50 -6.08
C SER A 271 47.86 51.52 -4.55
N ARG A 272 48.99 51.38 -3.84
CA ARG A 272 49.04 51.52 -2.37
C ARG A 272 48.60 52.91 -1.89
N LEU A 273 48.87 53.96 -2.66
CA LEU A 273 48.39 55.31 -2.38
C LEU A 273 46.88 55.46 -2.66
N ALA A 274 46.35 54.76 -3.67
CA ALA A 274 44.92 54.78 -4.00
C ALA A 274 44.07 54.01 -2.97
N THR A 275 44.53 52.85 -2.49
CA THR A 275 43.84 52.05 -1.46
C THR A 275 43.74 52.76 -0.10
N LEU A 276 44.49 53.84 0.14
CA LEU A 276 44.30 54.68 1.33
C LEU A 276 43.05 55.58 1.28
N PHE A 277 42.40 55.70 0.11
CA PHE A 277 41.23 56.57 -0.11
C PHE A 277 40.05 55.87 -0.79
N GLY A 278 40.12 54.54 -0.97
CA GLY A 278 39.05 53.72 -1.52
C GLY A 278 39.00 52.37 -0.80
N GLU A 279 37.81 51.77 -0.81
CA GLU A 279 37.51 50.47 -0.21
C GLU A 279 37.88 49.34 -1.20
N ARG A 280 38.37 48.21 -0.68
CA ARG A 280 38.65 46.99 -1.45
C ARG A 280 37.71 45.90 -0.96
N GLU A 281 36.61 45.71 -1.69
CA GLU A 281 35.77 44.53 -1.52
C GLU A 281 36.52 43.29 -2.05
N VAL A 282 36.47 42.19 -1.28
CA VAL A 282 36.98 40.86 -1.67
C VAL A 282 35.89 39.85 -1.38
N ALA A 283 35.54 39.01 -2.35
CA ALA A 283 34.56 37.96 -2.14
C ALA A 283 35.14 36.85 -1.22
N PRO A 284 34.35 36.29 -0.29
CA PRO A 284 34.76 35.11 0.46
C PRO A 284 35.08 33.94 -0.48
N VAL A 285 36.15 33.21 -0.19
CA VAL A 285 36.44 31.93 -0.84
C VAL A 285 35.57 30.87 -0.17
N ILE A 286 34.70 30.27 -0.96
CA ILE A 286 33.76 29.23 -0.53
C ILE A 286 34.18 27.92 -1.18
N THR A 287 34.30 26.87 -0.37
CA THR A 287 34.49 25.48 -0.82
C THR A 287 33.18 24.73 -0.68
N GLY A 288 32.83 23.90 -1.68
CA GLY A 288 31.56 23.18 -1.71
C GLY A 288 31.71 21.81 -2.36
N GLU A 289 30.91 20.84 -1.90
CA GLU A 289 30.77 19.55 -2.56
C GLU A 289 29.59 19.60 -3.55
N GLU A 290 29.88 19.65 -4.86
CA GLU A 290 28.88 19.73 -5.94
C GLU A 290 27.75 18.69 -5.78
N THR A 291 28.10 17.47 -5.36
CA THR A 291 27.15 16.37 -5.12
C THR A 291 26.24 16.57 -3.90
N ALA A 292 26.69 17.29 -2.87
CA ALA A 292 25.90 17.56 -1.68
C ALA A 292 24.98 18.78 -1.87
N LEU A 293 25.41 19.79 -2.63
CA LEU A 293 24.55 20.86 -3.11
C LEU A 293 23.47 20.33 -4.06
N ALA A 294 23.83 19.51 -5.05
CA ALA A 294 22.87 18.86 -5.94
C ALA A 294 21.81 18.05 -5.17
N ALA A 295 22.23 17.26 -4.17
CA ALA A 295 21.31 16.48 -3.35
C ALA A 295 20.32 17.34 -2.52
N GLN A 296 20.68 18.57 -2.12
CA GLN A 296 19.69 19.50 -1.53
C GLN A 296 18.78 20.12 -2.57
N ILE A 297 19.30 20.49 -3.74
CA ILE A 297 18.50 21.05 -4.82
C ILE A 297 17.48 20.01 -5.31
N ASP A 298 17.84 18.72 -5.40
CA ASP A 298 16.90 17.64 -5.67
C ASP A 298 15.86 17.46 -4.54
N ALA A 299 16.25 17.56 -3.27
CA ALA A 299 15.29 17.48 -2.14
C ALA A 299 14.35 18.71 -2.05
N ILE A 300 14.77 19.86 -2.58
CA ILE A 300 13.90 21.03 -2.78
C ILE A 300 13.00 20.79 -4.01
N ALA A 301 13.54 20.24 -5.09
CA ALA A 301 12.79 19.91 -6.30
C ALA A 301 11.69 18.86 -6.04
N GLU A 302 11.89 17.88 -5.14
CA GLU A 302 10.82 16.96 -4.69
C GLU A 302 9.60 17.67 -4.04
N GLN A 303 9.73 18.94 -3.66
CA GLN A 303 8.66 19.78 -3.10
C GLN A 303 8.14 20.83 -4.09
N VAL A 304 8.89 21.12 -5.15
CA VAL A 304 8.57 22.14 -6.17
C VAL A 304 7.99 21.51 -7.44
N ASP A 305 8.61 20.42 -7.90
CA ASP A 305 8.32 19.75 -9.17
C ASP A 305 6.89 19.17 -9.16
N ARG A 306 6.02 19.71 -10.01
CA ARG A 306 4.64 19.25 -10.21
C ARG A 306 4.40 19.03 -11.70
N ALA A 307 3.91 17.85 -12.07
CA ALA A 307 3.44 17.60 -13.44
C ALA A 307 2.17 18.43 -13.73
N PRO A 308 1.97 18.93 -14.97
CA PRO A 308 0.75 19.67 -15.31
C PRO A 308 -0.48 18.79 -15.14
N VAL A 309 -1.57 19.40 -14.66
CA VAL A 309 -2.88 18.76 -14.49
C VAL A 309 -3.89 19.51 -15.35
N ASP A 310 -4.26 18.90 -16.47
CA ASP A 310 -5.25 19.45 -17.41
C ASP A 310 -6.63 19.67 -16.77
N ALA A 311 -7.33 20.70 -17.25
CA ALA A 311 -8.72 20.95 -16.84
C ALA A 311 -9.63 19.79 -17.28
N SER A 312 -10.55 19.40 -16.41
CA SER A 312 -11.42 18.25 -16.63
C SER A 312 -12.80 18.46 -16.02
N ILE A 313 -13.69 17.45 -16.12
CA ILE A 313 -15.05 17.51 -15.59
C ILE A 313 -15.24 16.34 -14.61
N ALA A 314 -15.52 16.66 -13.35
CA ALA A 314 -15.95 15.69 -12.34
C ALA A 314 -17.48 15.65 -12.30
N VAL A 315 -18.06 14.44 -12.26
CA VAL A 315 -19.52 14.25 -12.20
C VAL A 315 -19.88 13.40 -10.99
N GLU A 316 -20.79 13.90 -10.15
CA GLU A 316 -21.26 13.23 -8.93
C GLU A 316 -22.79 13.13 -8.96
N GLY A 317 -23.30 11.89 -9.00
CA GLY A 317 -24.73 11.62 -9.14
C GLY A 317 -25.26 12.04 -10.51
N ALA A 318 -25.70 13.29 -10.63
CA ALA A 318 -26.08 13.93 -11.90
C ALA A 318 -25.62 15.41 -11.98
N GLU A 319 -24.80 15.87 -11.03
CA GLU A 319 -24.23 17.22 -11.03
C GLU A 319 -22.79 17.15 -11.55
N ALA A 320 -22.45 18.03 -12.49
CA ALA A 320 -21.13 18.11 -13.11
C ALA A 320 -20.44 19.43 -12.75
N ARG A 321 -19.15 19.38 -12.45
CA ARG A 321 -18.31 20.54 -12.11
C ARG A 321 -16.97 20.46 -12.84
N ILE A 322 -16.36 21.62 -13.08
CA ILE A 322 -14.98 21.70 -13.57
C ILE A 322 -14.02 21.27 -12.47
N VAL A 323 -12.98 20.54 -12.86
CA VAL A 323 -11.73 20.41 -12.13
C VAL A 323 -10.80 21.44 -12.73
N GLU A 324 -10.42 22.45 -11.94
CA GLU A 324 -9.55 23.54 -12.39
C GLU A 324 -8.17 22.99 -12.81
N PRO A 325 -7.55 23.55 -13.87
CA PRO A 325 -6.22 23.17 -14.28
C PRO A 325 -5.15 23.63 -13.26
N GLU A 326 -4.06 22.88 -13.16
CA GLU A 326 -2.85 23.30 -12.46
C GLU A 326 -1.64 23.20 -13.40
N ASP A 327 -1.00 24.33 -13.70
CA ASP A 327 0.20 24.34 -14.54
C ASP A 327 1.34 23.52 -13.93
N GLY A 328 2.09 22.85 -14.79
CA GLY A 328 3.27 22.10 -14.40
C GLY A 328 4.41 23.05 -14.08
N ARG A 329 5.31 22.62 -13.19
CA ARG A 329 6.55 23.34 -12.90
C ARG A 329 7.68 22.38 -12.57
N THR A 330 8.89 22.74 -12.97
CA THR A 330 10.11 21.99 -12.67
C THR A 330 11.18 22.98 -12.20
N LEU A 331 11.92 22.66 -11.14
CA LEU A 331 13.05 23.45 -10.69
C LEU A 331 14.21 23.31 -11.69
N ASP A 332 14.72 24.44 -12.22
CA ASP A 332 15.98 24.45 -12.96
C ASP A 332 17.12 24.21 -11.97
N ARG A 333 17.51 22.94 -11.87
CA ARG A 333 18.55 22.46 -10.96
C ARG A 333 19.92 23.09 -11.22
N ALA A 334 20.19 23.54 -12.46
CA ALA A 334 21.44 24.21 -12.80
C ALA A 334 21.40 25.70 -12.40
N GLY A 335 20.36 26.42 -12.82
CA GLY A 335 20.16 27.82 -12.43
C GLY A 335 19.96 28.00 -10.92
N ALA A 336 19.35 27.03 -10.23
CA ALA A 336 19.27 27.01 -8.77
C ALA A 336 20.64 26.87 -8.09
N ALA A 337 21.54 26.03 -8.63
CA ALA A 337 22.91 25.89 -8.13
C ALA A 337 23.73 27.17 -8.32
N ASP A 338 23.60 27.82 -9.49
CA ASP A 338 24.21 29.12 -9.78
C ASP A 338 23.65 30.23 -8.87
N ALA A 339 22.33 30.29 -8.68
CA ALA A 339 21.67 31.27 -7.81
C ALA A 339 22.09 31.15 -6.34
N VAL A 340 22.10 29.93 -5.80
CA VAL A 340 22.59 29.64 -4.44
C VAL A 340 24.07 30.01 -4.30
N THR A 341 24.90 29.62 -5.26
CA THR A 341 26.35 29.91 -5.23
C THR A 341 26.61 31.41 -5.28
N ALA A 342 25.90 32.16 -6.13
CA ALA A 342 26.01 33.61 -6.23
C ALA A 342 25.55 34.33 -4.96
N ALA A 343 24.42 33.91 -4.37
CA ALA A 343 23.91 34.47 -3.12
C ALA A 343 24.90 34.27 -1.96
N LEU A 344 25.43 33.05 -1.78
CA LEU A 344 26.39 32.73 -0.74
C LEU A 344 27.74 33.44 -0.98
N ALA A 345 28.23 33.51 -2.22
CA ALA A 345 29.47 34.22 -2.57
C ALA A 345 29.36 35.75 -2.37
N SER A 346 28.16 36.33 -2.41
CA SER A 346 27.94 37.73 -2.02
C SER A 346 28.01 37.97 -0.50
N GLY A 347 27.90 36.90 0.30
CA GLY A 347 27.76 36.97 1.76
C GLY A 347 26.45 37.61 2.20
N GLY A 348 25.37 37.35 1.46
CA GLY A 348 24.04 37.91 1.70
C GLY A 348 23.48 37.59 3.09
N ASP A 349 22.54 38.42 3.55
CA ASP A 349 21.84 38.21 4.82
C ASP A 349 20.99 36.92 4.74
N PRO A 350 21.16 35.93 5.65
CA PRO A 350 20.38 34.68 5.63
C PRO A 350 18.86 34.86 5.72
N SER A 351 18.38 36.04 6.16
CA SER A 351 16.96 36.39 6.16
C SER A 351 16.45 36.98 4.84
N THR A 352 17.32 37.18 3.84
CA THR A 352 16.93 37.51 2.46
C THR A 352 16.70 36.23 1.67
N PRO A 353 15.48 35.96 1.15
CA PRO A 353 15.22 34.75 0.40
C PRO A 353 15.99 34.70 -0.91
N ILE A 354 16.46 33.51 -1.29
CA ILE A 354 17.11 33.25 -2.58
C ILE A 354 16.04 32.78 -3.56
N GLU A 355 15.76 33.58 -4.59
CA GLU A 355 14.87 33.19 -5.69
C GLU A 355 15.56 32.11 -6.55
N LEU A 356 14.90 30.96 -6.73
CA LEU A 356 15.37 29.87 -7.58
C LEU A 356 14.56 29.82 -8.90
N PRO A 357 15.21 29.66 -10.06
CA PRO A 357 14.50 29.58 -11.33
C PRO A 357 13.68 28.28 -11.46
N VAL A 358 12.45 28.42 -11.99
CA VAL A 358 11.58 27.30 -12.35
C VAL A 358 11.14 27.43 -13.81
N ASP A 359 11.08 26.29 -14.50
CA ASP A 359 10.45 26.16 -15.81
C ASP A 359 8.97 25.80 -15.62
N VAL A 360 8.08 26.69 -16.04
CA VAL A 360 6.62 26.47 -16.03
C VAL A 360 6.19 25.81 -17.33
N THR A 361 5.37 24.76 -17.23
CA THR A 361 4.75 24.03 -18.34
C THR A 361 3.25 24.27 -18.31
N GLU A 362 2.75 25.10 -19.22
CA GLU A 362 1.31 25.38 -19.39
C GLU A 362 0.53 24.08 -19.62
N VAL A 363 -0.69 23.99 -19.07
CA VAL A 363 -1.62 22.87 -19.35
C VAL A 363 -2.00 22.80 -20.85
N VAL A 364 -2.36 21.60 -21.30
CA VAL A 364 -2.81 21.37 -22.69
C VAL A 364 -4.29 21.73 -22.85
N VAL A 365 -5.11 21.42 -21.84
CA VAL A 365 -6.55 21.75 -21.80
C VAL A 365 -6.83 22.75 -20.68
N ASP A 366 -7.37 23.91 -21.04
CA ASP A 366 -7.70 24.99 -20.11
C ASP A 366 -9.13 24.92 -19.55
N ALA A 367 -9.40 25.74 -18.52
CA ALA A 367 -10.72 25.83 -17.90
C ALA A 367 -11.83 26.34 -18.85
N ALA A 368 -11.48 27.05 -19.93
CA ALA A 368 -12.46 27.55 -20.90
C ALA A 368 -12.93 26.46 -21.86
N GLU A 369 -12.05 25.53 -22.24
CA GLU A 369 -12.39 24.30 -22.95
C GLU A 369 -13.22 23.36 -22.08
N ALA A 370 -12.83 23.14 -20.82
CA ALA A 370 -13.63 22.36 -19.87
C ALA A 370 -15.03 22.96 -19.66
N GLN A 371 -15.13 24.29 -19.51
CA GLN A 371 -16.41 25.00 -19.44
C GLN A 371 -17.23 24.86 -20.74
N ARG A 372 -16.58 24.96 -21.91
CA ARG A 372 -17.26 24.76 -23.21
C ARG A 372 -17.89 23.37 -23.28
N VAL A 373 -17.14 22.32 -22.94
CA VAL A 373 -17.61 20.93 -23.00
C VAL A 373 -18.70 20.66 -21.95
N LEU A 374 -18.58 21.26 -20.76
CA LEU A 374 -19.62 21.24 -19.73
C LEU A 374 -20.93 21.86 -20.23
N ASP A 375 -20.89 23.02 -20.90
CA ASP A 375 -22.07 23.72 -21.39
C ASP A 375 -22.67 23.10 -22.67
N THR A 376 -21.85 22.62 -23.61
CA THR A 376 -22.34 22.12 -24.91
C THR A 376 -22.71 20.65 -24.92
N THR A 377 -22.12 19.84 -24.03
CA THR A 377 -22.23 18.37 -24.09
C THR A 377 -22.76 17.79 -22.79
N VAL A 378 -22.12 18.07 -21.65
CA VAL A 378 -22.43 17.39 -20.39
C VAL A 378 -23.74 17.89 -19.78
N THR A 379 -23.91 19.20 -19.61
CA THR A 379 -25.12 19.78 -19.00
C THR A 379 -26.39 19.48 -19.82
N PRO A 380 -26.39 19.59 -21.17
CA PRO A 380 -27.51 19.10 -21.99
C PRO A 380 -27.70 17.58 -21.87
N GLY A 381 -26.60 16.81 -21.84
CA GLY A 381 -26.61 15.37 -21.68
C GLY A 381 -27.35 14.91 -20.41
N LEU A 382 -27.03 15.51 -19.26
CA LEU A 382 -27.59 15.13 -17.95
C LEU A 382 -28.98 15.74 -17.66
N ALA A 383 -29.49 16.63 -18.52
CA ALA A 383 -30.77 17.34 -18.27
C ALA A 383 -32.04 16.47 -18.35
N ALA A 384 -31.96 15.26 -18.90
CA ALA A 384 -33.10 14.36 -19.13
C ALA A 384 -32.62 12.90 -19.33
N PRO A 385 -33.48 11.88 -19.17
CA PRO A 385 -33.14 10.52 -19.63
C PRO A 385 -32.92 10.44 -21.14
N VAL A 386 -32.45 9.28 -21.61
CA VAL A 386 -32.48 8.87 -23.02
C VAL A 386 -33.27 7.56 -23.13
N THR A 387 -34.27 7.51 -24.01
CA THR A 387 -35.04 6.29 -24.23
C THR A 387 -34.28 5.35 -25.17
N VAL A 388 -34.08 4.10 -24.77
CA VAL A 388 -33.60 3.01 -25.61
C VAL A 388 -34.82 2.20 -26.06
N SER A 389 -35.02 2.05 -27.38
CA SER A 389 -36.09 1.23 -27.93
C SER A 389 -35.55 0.06 -28.75
N SER A 390 -36.23 -1.08 -28.67
CA SER A 390 -36.05 -2.22 -29.60
C SER A 390 -36.36 -1.82 -31.07
N GLU A 391 -35.82 -2.56 -32.04
CA GLU A 391 -36.02 -2.28 -33.48
C GLU A 391 -37.50 -2.35 -33.92
N ASP A 392 -38.31 -3.18 -33.26
CA ASP A 392 -39.76 -3.29 -33.48
C ASP A 392 -40.60 -2.34 -32.61
N GLY A 393 -39.97 -1.64 -31.66
CA GLY A 393 -40.61 -0.74 -30.71
C GLY A 393 -41.45 -1.43 -29.63
N ALA A 394 -41.29 -2.74 -29.41
CA ALA A 394 -42.06 -3.49 -28.41
C ALA A 394 -41.53 -3.29 -26.97
N THR A 395 -40.21 -3.28 -26.80
CA THR A 395 -39.50 -2.98 -25.54
C THR A 395 -38.91 -1.56 -25.57
N SER A 396 -39.00 -0.84 -24.45
CA SER A 396 -38.52 0.54 -24.30
C SER A 396 -38.10 0.83 -22.86
N VAL A 397 -36.82 1.13 -22.63
CA VAL A 397 -36.20 1.41 -21.32
C VAL A 397 -35.65 2.85 -21.32
N GLU A 398 -35.68 3.55 -20.19
CA GLU A 398 -35.06 4.88 -20.05
C GLU A 398 -33.73 4.79 -19.32
N ILE A 399 -32.64 5.22 -19.95
CA ILE A 399 -31.35 5.42 -19.27
C ILE A 399 -31.46 6.71 -18.45
N PRO A 400 -31.38 6.66 -17.10
CA PRO A 400 -31.49 7.86 -16.27
C PRO A 400 -30.23 8.73 -16.35
N PRO A 401 -30.32 10.04 -16.08
CA PRO A 401 -29.16 10.94 -16.00
C PRO A 401 -28.01 10.44 -15.13
N THR A 402 -28.30 9.67 -14.08
CA THR A 402 -27.29 9.09 -13.18
C THR A 402 -26.47 7.97 -13.83
N ALA A 403 -27.06 7.17 -14.71
CA ALA A 403 -26.33 6.14 -15.46
C ALA A 403 -25.51 6.76 -16.60
N ILE A 404 -26.06 7.80 -17.25
CA ILE A 404 -25.31 8.65 -18.20
C ILE A 404 -24.08 9.23 -17.48
N ALA A 405 -24.28 9.92 -16.35
CA ALA A 405 -23.22 10.50 -15.53
C ALA A 405 -22.13 9.50 -15.12
N ALA A 406 -22.49 8.32 -14.62
CA ALA A 406 -21.55 7.28 -14.21
C ALA A 406 -20.70 6.73 -15.37
N SER A 407 -21.26 6.72 -16.59
CA SER A 407 -20.60 6.23 -17.80
C SER A 407 -19.78 7.28 -18.54
N LEU A 408 -19.93 8.58 -18.25
CA LEU A 408 -19.13 9.63 -18.91
C LEU A 408 -17.65 9.53 -18.53
N THR A 409 -16.79 9.66 -19.54
CA THR A 409 -15.33 9.75 -19.40
C THR A 409 -14.81 10.96 -20.17
N PHE A 410 -13.75 11.57 -19.63
CA PHE A 410 -13.15 12.80 -20.13
C PHE A 410 -11.66 12.58 -20.33
N THR A 411 -11.15 12.91 -21.52
CA THR A 411 -9.74 12.67 -21.89
C THR A 411 -9.16 13.93 -22.56
N PRO A 412 -8.16 14.58 -21.93
CA PRO A 412 -7.39 15.65 -22.58
C PRO A 412 -6.69 15.14 -23.84
N GLN A 413 -6.72 15.93 -24.90
CA GLN A 413 -6.10 15.60 -26.20
C GLN A 413 -4.94 16.56 -26.48
N GLU A 414 -3.89 16.06 -27.18
CA GLU A 414 -2.73 16.88 -27.63
C GLU A 414 -3.10 18.09 -28.51
N SER A 415 -4.36 18.18 -28.98
CA SER A 415 -4.90 19.33 -29.71
C SER A 415 -5.39 20.49 -28.84
N GLY A 416 -5.50 20.28 -27.52
CA GLY A 416 -6.14 21.20 -26.57
C GLY A 416 -7.65 21.05 -26.46
N ASP A 417 -8.24 19.98 -27.03
CA ASP A 417 -9.66 19.64 -26.87
C ASP A 417 -9.86 18.67 -25.68
N LEU A 418 -10.96 18.81 -24.93
CA LEU A 418 -11.39 17.82 -23.94
C LEU A 418 -12.36 16.82 -24.58
N SER A 419 -11.86 15.63 -24.90
CA SER A 419 -12.67 14.56 -25.49
C SER A 419 -13.67 13.99 -24.49
N VAL A 420 -14.92 13.79 -24.91
CA VAL A 420 -15.98 13.15 -24.13
C VAL A 420 -16.28 11.78 -24.75
N ALA A 421 -16.33 10.74 -23.93
CA ALA A 421 -16.78 9.42 -24.33
C ALA A 421 -17.76 8.81 -23.31
N VAL A 422 -18.48 7.78 -23.73
CA VAL A 422 -19.33 6.94 -22.88
C VAL A 422 -18.63 5.59 -22.74
N ASP A 423 -18.30 5.20 -21.51
CA ASP A 423 -17.70 3.92 -21.15
C ASP A 423 -18.76 2.81 -21.24
N PRO A 424 -18.62 1.83 -22.15
CA PRO A 424 -19.61 0.76 -22.34
C PRO A 424 -19.80 -0.12 -21.09
N ALA A 425 -18.73 -0.37 -20.32
CA ALA A 425 -18.78 -1.25 -19.16
C ALA A 425 -19.47 -0.56 -17.99
N ARG A 426 -19.14 0.71 -17.71
CA ARG A 426 -19.82 1.51 -16.68
C ARG A 426 -21.29 1.76 -17.02
N LEU A 427 -21.62 1.92 -18.31
CA LEU A 427 -23.01 2.06 -18.74
C LEU A 427 -23.79 0.76 -18.46
N GLN A 428 -23.21 -0.40 -18.76
CA GLN A 428 -23.82 -1.70 -18.46
C GLN A 428 -23.97 -1.91 -16.93
N GLU A 429 -22.94 -1.59 -16.14
CA GLU A 429 -22.97 -1.66 -14.67
C GLU A 429 -24.04 -0.74 -14.06
N ALA A 430 -24.14 0.51 -14.53
CA ALA A 430 -25.08 1.50 -14.01
C ALA A 430 -26.55 1.25 -14.42
N MET A 431 -26.80 0.39 -15.40
CA MET A 431 -28.14 -0.05 -15.82
C MET A 431 -28.53 -1.43 -15.25
N GLY A 432 -27.55 -2.30 -14.99
CA GLY A 432 -27.78 -3.61 -14.38
C GLY A 432 -28.82 -4.45 -15.13
N ASP A 433 -29.83 -4.93 -14.39
CA ASP A 433 -30.90 -5.79 -14.90
C ASP A 433 -31.85 -5.07 -15.89
N ASP A 434 -31.88 -3.74 -15.95
CA ASP A 434 -32.82 -2.99 -16.82
C ASP A 434 -32.60 -3.30 -18.31
N PHE A 435 -31.38 -3.67 -18.72
CA PHE A 435 -31.10 -4.12 -20.08
C PHE A 435 -31.46 -5.59 -20.35
N ALA A 436 -31.82 -6.38 -19.33
CA ALA A 436 -32.29 -7.76 -19.51
C ALA A 436 -33.71 -7.84 -20.10
N GLU A 437 -34.44 -6.72 -20.20
CA GLU A 437 -35.66 -6.65 -21.03
C GLU A 437 -35.38 -6.78 -22.54
N PHE A 438 -34.13 -6.59 -22.97
CA PHE A 438 -33.71 -6.70 -24.38
C PHE A 438 -33.03 -8.05 -24.66
N GLY A 439 -33.61 -8.84 -25.55
CA GLY A 439 -33.03 -10.09 -26.03
C GLY A 439 -33.40 -11.32 -25.19
N THR A 440 -32.40 -12.10 -24.80
CA THR A 440 -32.56 -13.39 -24.09
C THR A 440 -31.35 -13.65 -23.19
N PRO A 441 -31.52 -13.99 -21.90
CA PRO A 441 -30.38 -14.26 -21.03
C PRO A 441 -29.55 -15.44 -21.54
N ALA A 442 -28.24 -15.36 -21.35
CA ALA A 442 -27.34 -16.50 -21.52
C ALA A 442 -27.66 -17.60 -20.49
N GLN A 443 -27.25 -18.83 -20.78
CA GLN A 443 -27.37 -19.97 -19.89
C GLN A 443 -26.02 -20.65 -19.77
N ASP A 444 -25.52 -20.75 -18.53
CA ASP A 444 -24.24 -21.37 -18.25
C ASP A 444 -24.25 -22.89 -18.46
N ALA A 445 -23.06 -23.41 -18.78
CA ALA A 445 -22.83 -24.85 -18.77
C ALA A 445 -22.95 -25.37 -17.33
N ARG A 446 -23.34 -26.64 -17.15
CA ARG A 446 -23.41 -27.25 -15.81
C ARG A 446 -23.08 -28.73 -15.83
N PHE A 447 -22.61 -29.22 -14.69
CA PHE A 447 -22.34 -30.63 -14.47
C PHE A 447 -23.61 -31.34 -14.00
N GLU A 448 -24.03 -32.38 -14.74
CA GLU A 448 -25.12 -33.29 -14.38
C GLU A 448 -24.50 -34.61 -13.89
N LEU A 449 -24.98 -35.12 -12.76
CA LEU A 449 -24.36 -36.23 -12.03
C LEU A 449 -25.19 -37.51 -12.08
N SER A 450 -24.68 -38.52 -12.78
CA SER A 450 -25.32 -39.84 -12.93
C SER A 450 -24.53 -40.90 -12.16
N GLY A 451 -24.77 -40.97 -10.85
CA GLY A 451 -24.05 -41.88 -9.96
C GLY A 451 -22.57 -41.52 -9.84
N SER A 452 -21.67 -42.33 -10.41
CA SER A 452 -20.23 -42.03 -10.42
C SER A 452 -19.76 -41.28 -11.67
N ALA A 453 -20.64 -41.03 -12.64
CA ALA A 453 -20.31 -40.40 -13.93
C ALA A 453 -20.81 -38.95 -13.99
N VAL A 454 -20.06 -38.11 -14.72
CA VAL A 454 -20.38 -36.70 -14.95
C VAL A 454 -20.68 -36.47 -16.44
N SER A 455 -21.71 -35.68 -16.74
CA SER A 455 -21.96 -35.12 -18.06
C SER A 455 -22.05 -33.60 -17.99
N ILE A 456 -21.65 -32.91 -19.07
CA ILE A 456 -21.80 -31.46 -19.20
C ILE A 456 -23.08 -31.20 -19.97
N VAL A 457 -23.99 -30.40 -19.40
CA VAL A 457 -25.03 -29.71 -20.17
C VAL A 457 -24.37 -28.46 -20.78
N PRO A 458 -24.36 -28.30 -22.11
CA PRO A 458 -23.73 -27.14 -22.74
C PRO A 458 -24.36 -25.81 -22.34
N SER A 459 -23.53 -24.77 -22.33
CA SER A 459 -23.94 -23.37 -22.31
C SER A 459 -24.73 -23.00 -23.57
N VAL A 460 -25.54 -21.96 -23.46
CA VAL A 460 -26.25 -21.32 -24.58
C VAL A 460 -26.06 -19.81 -24.47
N ASP A 461 -25.38 -19.23 -25.45
CA ASP A 461 -25.13 -17.79 -25.47
C ASP A 461 -26.45 -17.01 -25.60
N GLY A 462 -26.53 -15.90 -24.89
CA GLY A 462 -27.66 -14.99 -24.87
C GLY A 462 -27.64 -13.98 -26.01
N THR A 463 -28.64 -13.11 -26.00
CA THR A 463 -28.67 -11.87 -26.78
C THR A 463 -29.01 -10.72 -25.85
N GLY A 464 -28.37 -9.57 -26.04
CA GLY A 464 -28.52 -8.40 -25.17
C GLY A 464 -28.05 -7.14 -25.88
N VAL A 465 -28.23 -5.98 -25.26
CA VAL A 465 -27.80 -4.71 -25.86
C VAL A 465 -26.28 -4.69 -26.05
N ASP A 466 -25.80 -4.40 -27.26
CA ASP A 466 -24.39 -4.10 -27.51
C ASP A 466 -24.04 -2.76 -26.84
N PRO A 467 -23.22 -2.74 -25.78
CA PRO A 467 -22.98 -1.53 -25.01
C PRO A 467 -22.06 -0.55 -25.75
N ALA A 468 -21.25 -1.01 -26.71
CA ALA A 468 -20.40 -0.15 -27.52
C ALA A 468 -21.21 0.53 -28.64
N ALA A 469 -22.10 -0.20 -29.29
CA ALA A 469 -23.05 0.35 -30.26
C ALA A 469 -24.08 1.29 -29.60
N LEU A 470 -24.42 1.07 -28.33
CA LEU A 470 -25.22 1.99 -27.53
C LEU A 470 -24.42 3.24 -27.11
N ALA A 471 -23.19 3.09 -26.60
CA ALA A 471 -22.34 4.20 -26.20
C ALA A 471 -22.08 5.20 -27.33
N GLY A 472 -21.84 4.71 -28.56
CA GLY A 472 -21.71 5.54 -29.75
C GLY A 472 -22.98 6.34 -30.07
N GLN A 473 -24.15 5.69 -30.07
CA GLN A 473 -25.44 6.37 -30.28
C GLN A 473 -25.73 7.41 -29.19
N LEU A 474 -25.37 7.14 -27.93
CA LEU A 474 -25.55 8.07 -26.82
C LEU A 474 -24.73 9.35 -27.03
N LEU A 475 -23.45 9.23 -27.38
CA LEU A 475 -22.58 10.39 -27.60
C LEU A 475 -23.11 11.33 -28.69
N GLU A 476 -23.77 10.81 -29.73
CA GLU A 476 -24.42 11.62 -30.77
C GLU A 476 -25.69 12.34 -30.29
N VAL A 477 -26.49 11.74 -29.39
CA VAL A 477 -27.76 12.33 -28.93
C VAL A 477 -27.65 13.17 -27.66
N LEU A 478 -26.63 13.00 -26.83
CA LEU A 478 -26.50 13.73 -25.55
C LEU A 478 -26.54 15.27 -25.72
N PRO A 479 -25.88 15.91 -26.71
CA PRO A 479 -26.01 17.35 -26.95
C PRO A 479 -27.39 17.82 -27.45
N GLN A 480 -28.29 16.90 -27.83
CA GLN A 480 -29.59 17.23 -28.43
C GLN A 480 -30.66 17.53 -27.37
N PRO A 481 -31.64 18.41 -27.67
CA PRO A 481 -32.77 18.66 -26.79
C PRO A 481 -33.68 17.42 -26.66
N ALA A 482 -34.25 17.22 -25.48
CA ALA A 482 -35.21 16.15 -25.21
C ALA A 482 -36.55 16.34 -25.96
N PRO A 483 -37.28 15.25 -26.30
CA PRO A 483 -36.97 13.86 -26.01
C PRO A 483 -35.87 13.28 -26.91
N ARG A 484 -35.06 12.38 -26.35
CA ARG A 484 -33.97 11.68 -27.05
C ARG A 484 -34.27 10.18 -27.10
N THR A 485 -34.01 9.55 -28.24
CA THR A 485 -34.25 8.12 -28.43
C THR A 485 -33.12 7.51 -29.26
N VAL A 486 -32.67 6.33 -28.85
CA VAL A 486 -31.65 5.49 -29.53
C VAL A 486 -32.18 4.06 -29.69
N THR A 487 -31.64 3.30 -30.63
CA THR A 487 -32.11 1.93 -30.90
C THR A 487 -31.17 0.91 -30.25
N ALA A 488 -31.73 -0.03 -29.47
CA ALA A 488 -31.01 -1.19 -28.98
C ALA A 488 -30.57 -2.07 -30.16
N GLN A 489 -29.26 -2.12 -30.41
CA GLN A 489 -28.65 -3.11 -31.29
C GLN A 489 -28.33 -4.34 -30.43
N LEU A 490 -28.81 -5.52 -30.82
CA LEU A 490 -28.62 -6.73 -30.03
C LEU A 490 -27.35 -7.47 -30.47
N GLY A 491 -26.39 -7.56 -29.55
CA GLY A 491 -25.20 -8.41 -29.67
C GLY A 491 -25.44 -9.82 -29.12
N ALA A 492 -24.45 -10.69 -29.30
CA ALA A 492 -24.36 -11.93 -28.53
C ALA A 492 -23.83 -11.63 -27.12
N VAL A 493 -24.37 -12.32 -26.12
CA VAL A 493 -23.88 -12.28 -24.73
C VAL A 493 -23.36 -13.67 -24.39
N GLU A 494 -22.05 -13.83 -24.26
CA GLU A 494 -21.45 -15.12 -23.88
C GLU A 494 -21.89 -15.53 -22.47
N ALA A 495 -21.99 -16.83 -22.22
CA ALA A 495 -22.24 -17.38 -20.88
C ALA A 495 -21.08 -17.07 -19.91
N GLU A 496 -21.35 -16.83 -18.62
CA GLU A 496 -20.30 -16.56 -17.61
C GLU A 496 -19.42 -17.80 -17.40
N PHE A 497 -20.03 -18.98 -17.48
CA PHE A 497 -19.34 -20.26 -17.49
C PHE A 497 -19.68 -21.06 -18.74
N SER A 498 -18.77 -21.04 -19.71
CA SER A 498 -18.98 -21.64 -21.03
C SER A 498 -18.84 -23.16 -21.04
N THR A 499 -19.36 -23.80 -22.09
CA THR A 499 -19.11 -25.23 -22.37
C THR A 499 -17.60 -25.54 -22.44
N ALA A 500 -16.80 -24.62 -22.97
CA ALA A 500 -15.36 -24.80 -23.09
C ALA A 500 -14.64 -24.75 -21.72
N ASP A 501 -15.11 -23.92 -20.79
CA ASP A 501 -14.60 -23.90 -19.41
C ASP A 501 -14.95 -25.19 -18.66
N ALA A 502 -16.19 -25.66 -18.80
CA ALA A 502 -16.63 -26.93 -18.23
C ALA A 502 -15.81 -28.13 -18.75
N GLU A 503 -15.51 -28.16 -20.06
CA GLU A 503 -14.63 -29.17 -20.66
C GLU A 503 -13.18 -29.02 -20.18
N ALA A 504 -12.65 -27.79 -20.10
CA ALA A 504 -11.27 -27.50 -19.70
C ALA A 504 -10.96 -27.90 -18.25
N LEU A 505 -11.95 -27.83 -17.35
CA LEU A 505 -11.81 -28.34 -15.98
C LEU A 505 -11.56 -29.86 -15.93
N GLY A 506 -11.97 -30.64 -16.93
CA GLY A 506 -11.69 -32.07 -16.97
C GLY A 506 -12.29 -32.89 -15.83
N ILE A 507 -13.44 -32.46 -15.31
CA ILE A 507 -14.24 -33.18 -14.32
C ILE A 507 -14.99 -34.33 -15.04
N ARG A 508 -14.82 -35.58 -14.58
CA ARG A 508 -15.22 -36.79 -15.33
C ARG A 508 -15.91 -37.86 -14.47
N GLU A 509 -15.42 -38.08 -13.26
CA GLU A 509 -15.80 -39.21 -12.41
C GLU A 509 -15.77 -38.84 -10.93
N GLN A 510 -16.49 -39.60 -10.10
CA GLN A 510 -16.39 -39.48 -8.63
C GLN A 510 -15.00 -39.95 -8.15
N ILE A 511 -14.20 -39.02 -7.62
CA ILE A 511 -12.85 -39.31 -7.11
C ILE A 511 -12.86 -39.71 -5.63
N SER A 512 -13.83 -39.22 -4.85
CA SER A 512 -14.10 -39.65 -3.47
C SER A 512 -15.56 -39.42 -3.06
N THR A 513 -15.98 -40.08 -1.98
CA THR A 513 -17.21 -39.76 -1.26
C THR A 513 -17.04 -40.14 0.22
N PHE A 514 -17.68 -39.39 1.12
CA PHE A 514 -17.70 -39.71 2.54
C PHE A 514 -19.01 -39.29 3.22
N THR A 515 -19.53 -40.15 4.10
CA THR A 515 -20.78 -39.93 4.84
C THR A 515 -20.54 -39.88 6.35
N THR A 516 -21.12 -38.89 7.03
CA THR A 516 -21.24 -38.86 8.48
C THR A 516 -22.70 -38.88 8.93
N ASN A 517 -22.94 -39.31 10.18
CA ASN A 517 -24.28 -39.42 10.76
C ASN A 517 -24.46 -38.48 11.96
N PHE A 518 -25.67 -37.97 12.15
CA PHE A 518 -26.07 -37.07 13.24
C PHE A 518 -27.50 -37.36 13.71
N THR A 519 -27.84 -36.94 14.92
CA THR A 519 -29.14 -37.24 15.58
C THR A 519 -29.86 -36.01 16.13
N SER A 520 -29.21 -34.84 16.09
CA SER A 520 -29.79 -33.56 16.55
C SER A 520 -30.51 -32.88 15.40
N ALA A 521 -31.83 -32.71 15.51
CA ALA A 521 -32.63 -32.04 14.47
C ALA A 521 -32.23 -30.57 14.28
N ALA A 522 -31.95 -29.84 15.38
CA ALA A 522 -31.49 -28.45 15.30
C ALA A 522 -30.12 -28.33 14.62
N SER A 523 -29.19 -29.25 14.93
CA SER A 523 -27.91 -29.32 14.21
C SER A 523 -28.10 -29.74 12.75
N GLY A 524 -29.05 -30.64 12.45
CA GLY A 524 -29.40 -31.04 11.09
C GLY A 524 -29.87 -29.88 10.23
N THR A 525 -30.62 -28.92 10.79
CA THR A 525 -30.97 -27.67 10.10
C THR A 525 -29.72 -26.89 9.68
N ASN A 526 -28.77 -26.69 10.60
CA ASN A 526 -27.51 -25.99 10.33
C ASN A 526 -26.64 -26.73 9.31
N ILE A 527 -26.53 -28.05 9.46
CA ILE A 527 -25.76 -28.93 8.56
C ILE A 527 -26.34 -28.88 7.14
N ARG A 528 -27.67 -28.82 6.99
CA ARG A 528 -28.32 -28.65 5.69
C ARG A 528 -28.04 -27.29 5.06
N VAL A 529 -28.06 -26.20 5.84
CA VAL A 529 -27.71 -24.86 5.34
C VAL A 529 -26.26 -24.85 4.84
N GLY A 530 -25.31 -25.27 5.69
CA GLY A 530 -23.90 -25.34 5.32
C GLY A 530 -23.55 -26.36 4.23
N ALA A 531 -24.39 -27.38 4.01
CA ALA A 531 -24.27 -28.28 2.85
C ALA A 531 -24.74 -27.59 1.57
N ALA A 532 -25.94 -27.00 1.57
CA ALA A 532 -26.48 -26.25 0.42
C ALA A 532 -25.69 -24.97 0.09
N GLU A 533 -24.85 -24.49 1.00
CA GLU A 533 -23.90 -23.40 0.75
C GLU A 533 -22.61 -23.86 0.07
N ILE A 534 -22.23 -25.15 0.10
CA ILE A 534 -21.05 -25.71 -0.60
C ILE A 534 -21.40 -26.64 -1.77
N ASP A 535 -22.70 -26.87 -2.00
CA ASP A 535 -23.24 -27.70 -3.07
C ASP A 535 -23.03 -27.02 -4.43
N GLY A 536 -22.47 -27.74 -5.40
CA GLY A 536 -22.15 -27.19 -6.71
C GLY A 536 -20.81 -26.46 -6.81
N ALA A 537 -20.09 -26.28 -5.70
CA ALA A 537 -18.83 -25.53 -5.70
C ALA A 537 -17.75 -26.22 -6.56
N ILE A 538 -17.09 -25.43 -7.42
CA ILE A 538 -15.99 -25.86 -8.28
C ILE A 538 -14.69 -25.28 -7.72
N VAL A 539 -13.77 -26.13 -7.29
CA VAL A 539 -12.40 -25.75 -6.90
C VAL A 539 -11.49 -25.90 -8.11
N ARG A 540 -11.01 -24.80 -8.68
CA ARG A 540 -10.18 -24.76 -9.90
C ARG A 540 -8.76 -25.33 -9.67
N PRO A 541 -8.01 -25.70 -10.73
CA PRO A 541 -6.62 -26.15 -10.59
C PRO A 541 -5.75 -25.15 -9.82
N GLY A 542 -5.11 -25.59 -8.74
CA GLY A 542 -4.25 -24.77 -7.86
C GLY A 542 -4.99 -23.94 -6.81
N GLU A 543 -6.32 -23.88 -6.82
CA GLU A 543 -7.14 -23.09 -5.90
C GLU A 543 -7.18 -23.69 -4.48
N THR A 544 -7.12 -22.85 -3.46
CA THR A 544 -7.36 -23.22 -2.05
C THR A 544 -8.79 -22.86 -1.67
N PHE A 545 -9.60 -23.87 -1.36
CA PHE A 545 -10.96 -23.68 -0.83
C PHE A 545 -10.91 -23.48 0.69
N SER A 546 -11.56 -22.43 1.19
CA SER A 546 -11.78 -22.14 2.62
C SER A 546 -13.27 -22.31 2.95
N LEU A 547 -13.59 -23.13 3.96
CA LEU A 547 -14.98 -23.38 4.34
C LEU A 547 -15.64 -22.14 5.00
N ASN A 548 -14.92 -21.36 5.80
CA ASN A 548 -15.44 -20.10 6.36
C ASN A 548 -15.55 -19.00 5.29
N GLY A 549 -14.60 -18.90 4.37
CA GLY A 549 -14.65 -17.94 3.26
C GLY A 549 -15.83 -18.19 2.32
N HIS A 550 -16.07 -19.46 1.96
CA HIS A 550 -17.17 -19.82 1.06
C HIS A 550 -18.56 -19.68 1.71
N THR A 551 -18.73 -20.13 2.96
CA THR A 551 -20.04 -20.09 3.65
C THR A 551 -20.35 -18.74 4.30
N GLY A 552 -19.35 -17.97 4.74
CA GLY A 552 -19.54 -16.66 5.35
C GLY A 552 -20.20 -16.68 6.75
N PRO A 553 -20.76 -15.55 7.21
CA PRO A 553 -21.29 -15.40 8.57
C PRO A 553 -22.50 -16.31 8.85
N ARG A 554 -22.37 -17.22 9.82
CA ARG A 554 -23.39 -18.25 10.12
C ARG A 554 -24.45 -17.79 11.12
N GLY A 555 -25.14 -16.70 10.79
CA GLY A 555 -26.18 -16.07 11.61
C GLY A 555 -27.61 -16.53 11.31
N THR A 556 -28.57 -16.06 12.10
CA THR A 556 -30.00 -16.37 11.91
C THR A 556 -30.59 -15.77 10.64
N ALA A 557 -30.03 -14.66 10.14
CA ALA A 557 -30.41 -14.06 8.85
C ALA A 557 -30.07 -14.98 7.66
N GLN A 558 -29.02 -15.78 7.79
CA GLN A 558 -28.59 -16.80 6.82
C GLN A 558 -29.36 -18.12 6.98
N GLY A 559 -30.30 -18.22 7.92
CA GLY A 559 -31.12 -19.41 8.15
C GLY A 559 -30.55 -20.41 9.18
N TYR A 560 -29.40 -20.10 9.79
CA TYR A 560 -28.86 -20.91 10.88
C TYR A 560 -29.70 -20.76 12.17
N VAL A 561 -29.82 -21.86 12.93
CA VAL A 561 -30.56 -21.95 14.19
C VAL A 561 -29.64 -22.23 15.37
N GLU A 562 -30.12 -21.93 16.57
CA GLU A 562 -29.45 -22.32 17.81
C GLU A 562 -29.43 -23.84 17.98
N ALA A 563 -28.25 -24.40 18.23
CA ALA A 563 -28.03 -25.83 18.38
C ALA A 563 -26.83 -26.12 19.29
N GLY A 564 -26.65 -27.38 19.69
CA GLY A 564 -25.59 -27.79 20.61
C GLY A 564 -24.17 -27.54 20.09
N VAL A 565 -23.32 -26.95 20.93
CA VAL A 565 -21.88 -26.74 20.73
C VAL A 565 -21.09 -27.16 21.96
N ILE A 566 -19.78 -27.36 21.79
CA ILE A 566 -18.85 -27.59 22.89
C ILE A 566 -17.99 -26.33 23.04
N ASN A 567 -18.19 -25.57 24.12
CA ASN A 567 -17.41 -24.38 24.45
C ASN A 567 -16.59 -24.66 25.71
N ASN A 568 -15.25 -24.55 25.63
CA ASN A 568 -14.32 -24.78 26.73
C ASN A 568 -14.58 -26.10 27.51
N GLY A 569 -14.85 -27.19 26.78
CA GLY A 569 -15.12 -28.51 27.36
C GLY A 569 -16.50 -28.66 28.02
N GLN A 570 -17.45 -27.76 27.73
CA GLN A 570 -18.81 -27.81 28.24
C GLN A 570 -19.82 -27.78 27.11
N PHE A 571 -20.83 -28.65 27.19
CA PHE A 571 -21.98 -28.62 26.30
C PHE A 571 -22.83 -27.39 26.60
N THR A 572 -23.04 -26.57 25.58
CA THR A 572 -23.89 -25.38 25.61
C THR A 572 -24.55 -25.23 24.23
N THR A 573 -25.22 -24.11 23.96
CA THR A 573 -25.88 -23.84 22.67
C THR A 573 -25.36 -22.56 22.02
N ALA A 574 -25.39 -22.52 20.69
CA ALA A 574 -25.07 -21.36 19.88
C ALA A 574 -25.72 -21.47 18.48
N VAL A 575 -25.94 -20.32 17.83
CA VAL A 575 -26.34 -20.28 16.41
C VAL A 575 -25.23 -20.91 15.55
N GLY A 576 -25.61 -21.70 14.54
CA GLY A 576 -24.65 -22.45 13.72
C GLY A 576 -24.10 -23.73 14.37
N GLY A 577 -24.59 -24.11 15.55
CA GLY A 577 -24.14 -25.32 16.25
C GLY A 577 -24.31 -26.59 15.42
N GLY A 578 -23.21 -27.34 15.25
CA GLY A 578 -23.16 -28.55 14.43
C GLY A 578 -22.28 -28.46 13.19
N MET A 579 -21.81 -27.27 12.79
CA MET A 579 -21.02 -27.10 11.55
C MET A 579 -19.70 -27.89 11.47
N SER A 580 -19.09 -28.29 12.60
CA SER A 580 -17.96 -29.23 12.59
C SER A 580 -18.32 -30.60 11.97
N GLN A 581 -19.60 -30.93 11.81
CA GLN A 581 -20.06 -32.10 11.07
C GLN A 581 -19.87 -31.93 9.56
N VAL A 582 -20.19 -30.73 9.02
CA VAL A 582 -19.92 -30.38 7.61
C VAL A 582 -18.41 -30.41 7.38
N ALA A 583 -17.64 -29.70 8.21
CA ALA A 583 -16.18 -29.70 8.13
C ALA A 583 -15.57 -31.11 8.23
N THR A 584 -16.01 -31.95 9.17
CA THR A 584 -15.50 -33.32 9.29
C THR A 584 -15.87 -34.21 8.10
N THR A 585 -17.04 -34.01 7.49
CA THR A 585 -17.44 -34.76 6.28
C THR A 585 -16.62 -34.33 5.08
N LEU A 586 -16.52 -33.01 4.86
CA LEU A 586 -15.71 -32.38 3.81
C LEU A 586 -14.23 -32.76 3.93
N PHE A 587 -13.64 -32.69 5.12
CA PHE A 587 -12.26 -33.10 5.38
C PHE A 587 -12.01 -34.58 5.02
N ASN A 588 -12.95 -35.49 5.30
CA ASN A 588 -12.77 -36.88 4.89
C ASN A 588 -12.95 -37.07 3.38
N ALA A 589 -13.80 -36.29 2.70
CA ALA A 589 -13.89 -36.28 1.23
C ALA A 589 -12.57 -35.78 0.58
N VAL A 590 -12.00 -34.67 1.10
CA VAL A 590 -10.66 -34.15 0.76
C VAL A 590 -9.57 -35.21 0.99
N PHE A 591 -9.60 -35.86 2.16
CA PHE A 591 -8.66 -36.92 2.54
C PHE A 591 -8.66 -38.04 1.50
N PHE A 592 -9.84 -38.59 1.16
CA PHE A 592 -9.97 -39.71 0.22
C PHE A 592 -9.87 -39.32 -1.26
N ALA A 593 -10.06 -38.04 -1.62
CA ALA A 593 -9.76 -37.52 -2.96
C ALA A 593 -8.24 -37.41 -3.21
N GLY A 594 -7.43 -37.47 -2.13
CA GLY A 594 -5.98 -37.30 -2.22
C GLY A 594 -5.56 -35.86 -2.49
N LEU A 595 -6.41 -34.87 -2.16
CA LEU A 595 -6.07 -33.45 -2.23
C LEU A 595 -5.17 -33.03 -1.06
N GLU A 596 -4.56 -31.85 -1.19
CA GLU A 596 -3.70 -31.25 -0.18
C GLU A 596 -4.51 -30.62 0.97
N ASP A 597 -4.23 -31.07 2.19
CA ASP A 597 -4.74 -30.50 3.44
C ASP A 597 -3.88 -29.28 3.78
N VAL A 598 -4.45 -28.06 3.65
CA VAL A 598 -3.74 -26.80 3.92
C VAL A 598 -3.86 -26.43 5.38
N TYR A 599 -5.08 -26.52 5.92
CA TYR A 599 -5.36 -26.34 7.34
C TYR A 599 -6.58 -27.14 7.78
N HIS A 600 -6.44 -27.94 8.83
CA HIS A 600 -7.57 -28.40 9.64
C HIS A 600 -7.18 -28.47 11.11
N LYS A 601 -8.17 -28.50 12.00
CA LYS A 601 -7.97 -28.58 13.45
C LYS A 601 -8.91 -29.62 14.08
N PRO A 602 -8.42 -30.79 14.50
CA PRO A 602 -9.23 -31.76 15.25
C PRO A 602 -9.75 -31.18 16.58
N HIS A 603 -10.88 -31.69 17.08
CA HIS A 603 -11.41 -31.28 18.38
C HIS A 603 -10.47 -31.73 19.52
N SER A 604 -10.38 -30.94 20.59
CA SER A 604 -9.56 -31.24 21.78
C SER A 604 -9.96 -32.53 22.51
N TYR A 605 -11.15 -33.06 22.24
CA TYR A 605 -11.74 -34.25 22.86
C TYR A 605 -12.30 -35.18 21.78
N TYR A 606 -12.25 -36.49 22.00
CA TYR A 606 -12.66 -37.45 20.96
C TYR A 606 -14.18 -37.58 20.85
N ILE A 607 -14.75 -37.09 19.75
CA ILE A 607 -16.18 -37.19 19.49
C ILE A 607 -16.49 -38.54 18.80
N SER A 608 -17.18 -39.42 19.52
CA SER A 608 -17.39 -40.83 19.12
C SER A 608 -18.13 -41.09 17.80
N ARG A 609 -18.83 -40.09 17.24
CA ARG A 609 -19.49 -40.18 15.92
C ARG A 609 -18.54 -39.93 14.74
N TYR A 610 -17.28 -39.55 15.00
CA TYR A 610 -16.26 -39.28 13.99
C TYR A 610 -15.16 -40.37 13.98
N PRO A 611 -14.48 -40.58 12.83
CA PRO A 611 -13.30 -41.43 12.77
C PRO A 611 -12.18 -40.82 13.64
N ALA A 612 -11.64 -41.59 14.58
CA ALA A 612 -10.57 -41.12 15.43
C ALA A 612 -9.33 -40.76 14.59
N GLY A 613 -8.87 -39.51 14.71
CA GLY A 613 -7.76 -38.97 13.94
C GLY A 613 -8.10 -38.49 12.52
N ARG A 614 -9.38 -38.41 12.14
CA ARG A 614 -9.82 -37.75 10.89
C ARG A 614 -11.09 -36.92 11.12
N GLU A 615 -10.93 -35.78 11.78
CA GLU A 615 -12.03 -34.84 12.08
C GLU A 615 -11.54 -33.38 12.02
N ALA A 616 -12.46 -32.48 11.68
CA ALA A 616 -12.21 -31.04 11.61
C ALA A 616 -13.23 -30.27 12.45
N THR A 617 -12.72 -29.37 13.28
CA THR A 617 -13.48 -28.32 13.95
C THR A 617 -13.64 -27.15 12.99
N VAL A 618 -14.79 -26.47 13.00
CA VAL A 618 -14.94 -25.16 12.34
C VAL A 618 -15.64 -24.20 13.29
N TYR A 619 -15.16 -22.96 13.34
CA TYR A 619 -15.78 -21.84 14.02
C TYR A 619 -15.50 -20.59 13.19
N TYR A 620 -16.57 -19.89 12.78
CA TYR A 620 -16.45 -18.73 11.90
C TYR A 620 -15.50 -17.67 12.50
N ASP A 621 -14.68 -17.05 11.67
CA ASP A 621 -13.71 -16.01 12.06
C ASP A 621 -12.62 -16.44 13.07
N SER A 622 -12.33 -17.75 13.23
CA SER A 622 -11.14 -18.19 14.02
C SER A 622 -10.64 -19.63 13.84
N ILE A 623 -11.46 -20.57 13.33
CA ILE A 623 -11.03 -21.94 13.04
C ILE A 623 -11.68 -22.40 11.74
N ASP A 624 -10.88 -22.77 10.75
CA ASP A 624 -11.39 -23.21 9.45
C ASP A 624 -11.00 -24.65 9.07
N LEU A 625 -11.53 -25.09 7.94
CA LEU A 625 -11.01 -26.16 7.11
C LEU A 625 -10.63 -25.57 5.75
N GLU A 626 -9.35 -25.69 5.39
CA GLU A 626 -8.78 -25.22 4.13
C GLU A 626 -8.09 -26.38 3.41
N PHE A 627 -8.33 -26.51 2.10
CA PHE A 627 -7.67 -27.52 1.27
C PHE A 627 -7.37 -26.98 -0.13
N ARG A 628 -6.29 -27.45 -0.75
CA ARG A 628 -5.89 -27.04 -2.10
C ARG A 628 -6.15 -28.14 -3.11
N ASN A 629 -6.72 -27.76 -4.26
CA ASN A 629 -6.74 -28.61 -5.44
C ASN A 629 -5.36 -28.61 -6.10
N ASP A 630 -4.46 -29.46 -5.61
CA ASP A 630 -3.10 -29.67 -6.14
C ASP A 630 -3.07 -30.45 -7.47
N SER A 631 -4.20 -30.55 -8.18
CA SER A 631 -4.32 -31.23 -9.48
C SER A 631 -4.39 -30.24 -10.65
N SER A 632 -4.19 -30.75 -11.87
CA SER A 632 -4.30 -30.00 -13.12
C SER A 632 -5.74 -29.99 -13.70
N THR A 633 -6.74 -30.30 -12.88
CA THR A 633 -8.17 -30.44 -13.25
C THR A 633 -9.03 -29.83 -12.16
N GLY A 634 -10.24 -29.34 -12.48
CA GLY A 634 -11.21 -28.91 -11.47
C GLY A 634 -11.68 -30.06 -10.57
N VAL A 635 -12.20 -29.69 -9.40
CA VAL A 635 -12.94 -30.59 -8.51
C VAL A 635 -14.31 -29.98 -8.23
N TYR A 636 -15.37 -30.73 -8.50
CA TYR A 636 -16.76 -30.36 -8.20
C TYR A 636 -17.21 -31.00 -6.88
N ILE A 637 -17.91 -30.23 -6.03
CA ILE A 637 -18.44 -30.67 -4.74
C ILE A 637 -19.95 -30.95 -4.85
N ASP A 638 -20.33 -32.19 -4.57
CA ASP A 638 -21.71 -32.66 -4.44
C ASP A 638 -22.01 -32.95 -2.96
N THR A 639 -23.17 -32.50 -2.48
CA THR A 639 -23.67 -32.77 -1.13
C THR A 639 -25.02 -33.44 -1.16
N GLN A 640 -25.18 -34.48 -0.34
CA GLN A 640 -26.44 -35.22 -0.23
C GLN A 640 -26.74 -35.41 1.25
N TRP A 641 -27.88 -34.90 1.71
CA TRP A 641 -28.25 -34.89 3.13
C TRP A 641 -29.58 -35.61 3.36
N THR A 642 -29.70 -36.20 4.56
CA THR A 642 -30.96 -36.74 5.08
C THR A 642 -31.23 -36.13 6.46
N PRO A 643 -32.40 -36.36 7.10
CA PRO A 643 -32.64 -35.92 8.48
C PRO A 643 -31.64 -36.46 9.53
N SER A 644 -30.74 -37.39 9.17
CA SER A 644 -29.75 -38.00 10.08
C SER A 644 -28.35 -38.21 9.48
N SER A 645 -28.08 -37.76 8.26
CA SER A 645 -26.76 -37.94 7.62
C SER A 645 -26.40 -36.82 6.64
N LEU A 646 -25.11 -36.62 6.44
CA LEU A 646 -24.54 -35.81 5.36
C LEU A 646 -23.50 -36.66 4.62
N THR A 647 -23.61 -36.71 3.30
CA THR A 647 -22.60 -37.20 2.38
C THR A 647 -22.01 -36.01 1.63
N VAL A 648 -20.68 -36.00 1.46
CA VAL A 648 -19.97 -35.10 0.54
C VAL A 648 -19.22 -35.98 -0.46
N SER A 649 -19.42 -35.73 -1.75
CA SER A 649 -18.76 -36.44 -2.86
C SER A 649 -17.99 -35.45 -3.71
N PHE A 650 -16.75 -35.81 -4.07
CA PHE A 650 -15.92 -35.00 -4.97
C PHE A 650 -15.86 -35.67 -6.35
N TYR A 651 -16.07 -34.88 -7.39
CA TYR A 651 -15.94 -35.30 -8.79
C TYR A 651 -14.78 -34.56 -9.46
N GLY A 652 -14.04 -35.23 -10.33
CA GLY A 652 -12.83 -34.69 -10.95
C GLY A 652 -12.21 -35.67 -11.95
N THR A 653 -10.88 -35.71 -12.05
CA THR A 653 -10.13 -36.81 -12.69
C THR A 653 -9.38 -37.61 -11.63
N LYS A 654 -9.50 -38.95 -11.65
CA LYS A 654 -8.92 -39.83 -10.63
C LYS A 654 -7.38 -39.85 -10.69
N ARG A 655 -6.72 -39.27 -9.68
CA ARG A 655 -5.25 -39.32 -9.51
C ARG A 655 -4.75 -40.48 -8.66
N TYR A 656 -5.46 -40.81 -7.57
CA TYR A 656 -4.96 -41.70 -6.53
C TYR A 656 -6.07 -42.60 -5.97
N ASP A 657 -5.69 -43.81 -5.55
CA ASP A 657 -6.46 -44.59 -4.58
C ASP A 657 -5.87 -44.43 -3.19
N ILE A 658 -6.71 -43.99 -2.25
CA ILE A 658 -6.31 -43.63 -0.89
C ILE A 658 -6.70 -44.74 0.09
N GLU A 659 -5.70 -45.38 0.69
CA GLU A 659 -5.88 -46.24 1.86
C GLU A 659 -5.64 -45.42 3.15
N SER A 660 -6.39 -45.71 4.21
CA SER A 660 -6.24 -45.09 5.52
C SER A 660 -5.92 -46.14 6.58
N ILE A 661 -4.75 -46.04 7.20
CA ILE A 661 -4.25 -47.00 8.20
C ILE A 661 -4.19 -46.30 9.56
N SER A 662 -5.04 -46.71 10.50
CA SER A 662 -5.04 -46.17 11.87
C SER A 662 -4.14 -46.98 12.81
N SER A 663 -3.38 -46.30 13.67
CA SER A 663 -2.67 -46.92 14.78
C SER A 663 -3.64 -47.42 15.87
N ASN A 664 -3.16 -48.30 16.74
CA ASN A 664 -3.78 -48.48 18.05
C ASN A 664 -3.82 -47.13 18.81
N ARG A 665 -4.81 -46.93 19.67
CA ARG A 665 -4.90 -45.76 20.57
C ARG A 665 -3.86 -45.87 21.69
N TYR A 666 -2.96 -44.90 21.82
CA TYR A 666 -1.85 -44.88 22.79
C TYR A 666 -1.93 -43.65 23.72
N ASN A 667 -0.97 -43.50 24.64
CA ASN A 667 -0.89 -42.38 25.60
C ASN A 667 -2.22 -42.06 26.32
N GLN A 668 -2.90 -43.09 26.82
CA GLN A 668 -4.24 -42.96 27.40
C GLN A 668 -4.25 -42.11 28.67
N ARG A 669 -5.26 -41.24 28.80
CA ARG A 669 -5.45 -40.25 29.86
C ARG A 669 -6.78 -40.50 30.54
N GLN A 670 -6.76 -40.77 31.85
CA GLN A 670 -7.99 -40.99 32.61
C GLN A 670 -8.72 -39.64 32.84
N PRO A 671 -10.06 -39.62 32.80
CA PRO A 671 -10.83 -38.41 33.08
C PRO A 671 -10.73 -38.02 34.56
N VAL A 672 -10.55 -36.72 34.84
CA VAL A 672 -10.56 -36.19 36.21
C VAL A 672 -12.00 -35.95 36.67
N VAL A 673 -12.30 -36.25 37.94
CA VAL A 673 -13.59 -35.90 38.54
C VAL A 673 -13.55 -34.44 39.00
N GLN A 674 -14.54 -33.65 38.59
CA GLN A 674 -14.74 -32.27 39.03
C GLN A 674 -16.09 -32.17 39.72
N GLU A 675 -16.11 -31.64 40.94
CA GLU A 675 -17.35 -31.33 41.65
C GLU A 675 -17.65 -29.84 41.51
N LYS A 676 -18.85 -29.50 41.03
CA LYS A 676 -19.31 -28.13 40.79
C LYS A 676 -20.61 -27.87 41.58
N PRO A 677 -20.82 -26.69 42.16
CA PRO A 677 -22.09 -26.36 42.83
C PRO A 677 -23.27 -26.48 41.86
N ASP A 678 -24.36 -27.10 42.31
CA ASP A 678 -25.62 -27.20 41.57
C ASP A 678 -26.45 -25.93 41.75
N ASP A 679 -25.95 -24.82 41.19
CA ASP A 679 -26.52 -23.47 41.27
C ASP A 679 -27.43 -23.12 40.07
N GLY A 680 -27.70 -24.10 39.20
CA GLY A 680 -28.38 -23.92 37.92
C GLY A 680 -27.45 -23.72 36.71
N SER A 681 -26.15 -23.50 36.92
CA SER A 681 -25.14 -23.47 35.84
C SER A 681 -24.46 -24.82 35.59
N CYS A 682 -24.60 -25.78 36.52
CA CYS A 682 -23.95 -27.07 36.42
C CYS A 682 -24.72 -28.06 35.52
N SER A 683 -24.07 -28.51 34.45
CA SER A 683 -24.50 -29.67 33.65
C SER A 683 -23.61 -30.88 33.99
N PRO A 684 -24.16 -32.01 34.48
CA PRO A 684 -23.36 -33.19 34.81
C PRO A 684 -22.83 -33.87 33.55
N GLN A 685 -21.61 -34.41 33.61
CA GLN A 685 -20.94 -35.05 32.47
C GLN A 685 -20.28 -36.37 32.89
N GLY A 686 -20.36 -37.39 32.03
CA GLY A 686 -19.79 -38.72 32.30
C GLY A 686 -18.26 -38.80 32.18
N GLY A 687 -17.64 -37.84 31.48
CA GLY A 687 -16.22 -37.85 31.12
C GLY A 687 -15.82 -38.94 30.13
N SER A 688 -14.61 -38.85 29.58
CA SER A 688 -14.09 -39.83 28.62
C SER A 688 -12.56 -39.93 28.64
N THR A 689 -12.04 -41.10 28.28
CA THR A 689 -10.59 -41.37 28.26
C THR A 689 -9.94 -40.74 27.03
N GLY A 690 -9.07 -39.76 27.24
CA GLY A 690 -8.25 -39.17 26.18
C GLY A 690 -7.15 -40.12 25.71
N PHE A 691 -6.66 -39.95 24.49
CA PHE A 691 -5.63 -40.80 23.88
C PHE A 691 -4.94 -40.07 22.71
N ASP A 692 -3.81 -40.62 22.24
CA ASP A 692 -3.20 -40.25 20.96
C ASP A 692 -3.47 -41.33 19.92
N ILE A 693 -3.56 -40.92 18.65
CA ILE A 693 -3.68 -41.80 17.49
C ILE A 693 -2.93 -41.22 16.30
N THR A 694 -2.29 -42.09 15.52
CA THR A 694 -1.75 -41.74 14.20
C THR A 694 -2.63 -42.37 13.13
N VAL A 695 -2.97 -41.62 12.09
CA VAL A 695 -3.65 -42.12 10.90
C VAL A 695 -2.76 -41.85 9.69
N THR A 696 -2.25 -42.91 9.07
CA THR A 696 -1.45 -42.80 7.85
C THR A 696 -2.39 -42.75 6.64
N ARG A 697 -2.28 -41.70 5.81
CA ARG A 697 -2.86 -41.62 4.46
C ARG A 697 -1.86 -42.23 3.48
N VAL A 698 -2.23 -43.32 2.80
CA VAL A 698 -1.36 -44.02 1.82
C VAL A 698 -1.92 -43.80 0.42
N PHE A 699 -1.11 -43.23 -0.45
CA PHE A 699 -1.47 -42.91 -1.83
C PHE A 699 -0.99 -44.03 -2.75
N LYS A 700 -1.90 -44.59 -3.53
CA LYS A 700 -1.60 -45.62 -4.52
C LYS A 700 -1.91 -45.15 -5.93
N ASP A 701 -1.13 -45.64 -6.89
CA ASP A 701 -1.40 -45.52 -8.30
C ASP A 701 -2.65 -46.37 -8.67
N PRO A 702 -3.72 -45.79 -9.24
CA PRO A 702 -4.97 -46.52 -9.53
C PRO A 702 -4.83 -47.66 -10.57
N GLN A 703 -3.77 -47.65 -11.39
CA GLN A 703 -3.59 -48.61 -12.49
C GLN A 703 -2.80 -49.86 -12.07
N SER A 704 -1.78 -49.67 -11.22
CA SER A 704 -0.86 -50.73 -10.76
C SER A 704 -1.03 -51.10 -9.28
N GLY A 705 -1.71 -50.28 -8.48
CA GLY A 705 -1.86 -50.46 -7.04
C GLY A 705 -0.59 -50.18 -6.23
N ALA A 706 0.47 -49.67 -6.86
CA ALA A 706 1.75 -49.38 -6.20
C ALA A 706 1.63 -48.18 -5.24
N GLU A 707 2.27 -48.25 -4.06
CA GLU A 707 2.37 -47.12 -3.15
C GLU A 707 3.29 -46.03 -3.75
N ILE A 708 2.73 -44.82 -3.92
CA ILE A 708 3.44 -43.63 -4.42
C ILE A 708 4.07 -42.87 -3.24
N ARG A 709 3.27 -42.59 -2.21
CA ARG A 709 3.66 -41.77 -1.05
C ARG A 709 2.74 -42.03 0.15
N ARG A 710 3.14 -41.54 1.33
CA ARG A 710 2.34 -41.58 2.57
C ARG A 710 2.48 -40.31 3.40
N GLU A 711 1.48 -40.03 4.22
CA GLU A 711 1.41 -38.90 5.17
C GLU A 711 0.89 -39.39 6.53
N ASP A 712 1.41 -38.86 7.65
CA ASP A 712 1.03 -39.26 9.01
C ASP A 712 0.25 -38.15 9.75
N PHE A 713 -1.06 -38.33 9.93
CA PHE A 713 -1.91 -37.44 10.70
C PHE A 713 -1.86 -37.83 12.18
N ARG A 714 -1.30 -37.00 13.06
CA ARG A 714 -1.13 -37.29 14.49
C ARG A 714 -2.10 -36.46 15.33
N THR A 715 -3.13 -37.09 15.88
CA THR A 715 -4.15 -36.42 16.69
C THR A 715 -4.01 -36.76 18.17
N ARG A 716 -4.10 -35.73 19.01
CA ARG A 716 -4.04 -35.83 20.48
C ARG A 716 -5.36 -35.39 21.10
N TYR A 717 -6.05 -36.31 21.75
CA TYR A 717 -7.26 -36.02 22.52
C TYR A 717 -6.97 -35.90 24.02
N ALA A 718 -7.45 -34.84 24.64
CA ALA A 718 -7.55 -34.71 26.09
C ALA A 718 -8.64 -35.65 26.64
N ALA A 719 -8.65 -35.86 27.95
CA ALA A 719 -9.70 -36.59 28.64
C ALA A 719 -10.80 -35.62 29.09
N GLU A 720 -12.06 -35.88 28.74
CA GLU A 720 -13.19 -35.04 29.18
C GLU A 720 -13.42 -35.27 30.69
N PRO A 721 -13.57 -34.22 31.51
CA PRO A 721 -13.75 -34.37 32.94
C PRO A 721 -15.13 -34.99 33.28
N VAL A 722 -15.18 -35.77 34.36
CA VAL A 722 -16.44 -36.23 34.96
C VAL A 722 -17.00 -35.09 35.82
N ILE A 723 -17.95 -34.32 35.30
CA ILE A 723 -18.59 -33.23 36.07
C ILE A 723 -19.70 -33.81 36.94
N ARG A 724 -19.59 -33.61 38.25
CA ARG A 724 -20.62 -33.91 39.24
C ARG A 724 -21.19 -32.60 39.79
N CYS A 725 -22.49 -32.40 39.60
CA CYS A 725 -23.20 -31.32 40.26
C CYS A 725 -23.47 -31.73 41.72
N VAL A 726 -22.97 -30.94 42.67
CA VAL A 726 -23.13 -31.16 44.11
C VAL A 726 -24.05 -30.10 44.71
N PRO A 727 -25.04 -30.45 45.55
CA PRO A 727 -26.00 -29.49 46.06
C PRO A 727 -25.34 -28.30 46.76
N VAL A 728 -25.75 -27.08 46.41
CA VAL A 728 -25.33 -25.86 47.12
C VAL A 728 -25.73 -25.99 48.59
N ALA A 729 -24.76 -25.90 49.49
CA ALA A 729 -25.04 -25.95 50.93
C ALA A 729 -25.95 -24.77 51.32
N PRO A 730 -27.07 -25.00 52.05
CA PRO A 730 -27.97 -23.92 52.41
C PRO A 730 -27.22 -22.89 53.27
N ALA A 731 -27.38 -21.61 52.95
CA ALA A 731 -26.73 -20.52 53.68
C ALA A 731 -27.07 -20.63 55.18
N PRO A 732 -26.09 -20.41 56.09
CA PRO A 732 -26.34 -20.47 57.51
C PRO A 732 -27.42 -19.45 57.89
N PRO A 733 -28.38 -19.80 58.76
CA PRO A 733 -29.48 -18.90 59.10
C PRO A 733 -28.93 -17.60 59.70
N ALA A 734 -29.42 -16.47 59.20
CA ALA A 734 -28.99 -15.16 59.64
C ALA A 734 -29.10 -15.03 61.18
N PRO A 735 -28.13 -14.39 61.86
CA PRO A 735 -28.20 -14.20 63.30
C PRO A 735 -29.46 -13.41 63.66
N GLY A 736 -30.26 -13.96 64.59
CA GLY A 736 -31.48 -13.29 65.06
C GLY A 736 -31.15 -11.94 65.68
N PRO A 737 -32.04 -10.93 65.56
CA PRO A 737 -31.76 -9.57 66.00
C PRO A 737 -31.46 -9.52 67.50
N GLU A 738 -30.33 -8.91 67.86
CA GLU A 738 -29.96 -8.70 69.27
C GLU A 738 -31.01 -7.84 69.97
N GLY A 739 -31.41 -8.25 71.17
CA GLY A 739 -32.53 -7.64 71.89
C GLY A 739 -32.22 -6.23 72.39
N THR A 740 -33.17 -5.32 72.22
CA THR A 740 -33.17 -3.98 72.85
C THR A 740 -32.81 -4.04 74.33
N VAL A 741 -31.77 -3.31 74.72
CA VAL A 741 -31.27 -3.21 76.10
C VAL A 741 -32.32 -2.56 77.03
N PRO A 742 -32.81 -3.26 78.07
CA PRO A 742 -33.69 -2.65 79.08
C PRO A 742 -32.90 -1.83 80.11
N ALA A 743 -33.49 -0.73 80.59
CA ALA A 743 -32.91 0.07 81.67
C ALA A 743 -32.91 -0.67 83.03
N PRO A 744 -31.98 -0.35 83.96
CA PRO A 744 -31.67 -1.25 85.08
C PRO A 744 -32.47 -1.03 86.38
N ALA A 745 -32.66 -2.15 87.11
CA ALA A 745 -33.00 -2.26 88.55
C ALA A 745 -34.43 -1.82 88.98
N PRO A 746 -34.98 -2.34 90.10
CA PRO A 746 -34.35 -3.15 91.15
C PRO A 746 -34.90 -4.59 91.33
N ALA A 747 -34.26 -5.32 92.25
CA ALA A 747 -34.61 -6.67 92.73
C ALA A 747 -35.40 -6.60 94.07
N PRO A 748 -35.75 -7.70 94.79
CA PRO A 748 -35.60 -9.13 94.46
C PRO A 748 -36.90 -9.97 94.69
N GLY A 749 -36.83 -11.28 94.43
CA GLY A 749 -37.80 -12.26 94.98
C GLY A 749 -38.26 -13.33 93.99
N GLY A 750 -37.52 -14.43 93.89
CA GLY A 750 -37.87 -15.52 92.97
C GLY A 750 -38.66 -16.66 93.62
N ARG A 751 -39.58 -17.28 92.86
CA ARG A 751 -39.80 -18.75 92.85
C ARG A 751 -40.60 -19.23 91.63
N ARG A 752 -40.31 -20.48 91.28
CA ARG A 752 -41.05 -21.44 90.43
C ARG A 752 -42.60 -21.40 90.58
N PRO A 753 -43.38 -22.08 89.68
CA PRO A 753 -43.06 -22.49 88.30
C PRO A 753 -44.24 -22.49 87.28
N SER A 754 -43.91 -22.51 85.98
CA SER A 754 -44.56 -23.31 84.90
C SER A 754 -46.05 -23.15 84.56
N ARG A 755 -46.37 -23.52 83.29
CA ARG A 755 -47.69 -24.02 82.80
C ARG A 755 -48.83 -22.98 82.78
N ARG A 756 -49.78 -23.04 81.83
CA ARG A 756 -49.93 -23.75 80.54
C ARG A 756 -51.17 -23.15 79.83
N THR A 757 -51.41 -23.49 78.55
CA THR A 757 -52.73 -23.47 77.86
C THR A 757 -53.54 -22.16 77.92
N ALA A 758 -53.64 -21.42 76.81
CA ALA A 758 -54.46 -21.70 75.62
C ALA A 758 -55.91 -21.19 75.74
N ALA A 759 -56.23 -20.28 74.82
CA ALA A 759 -57.55 -19.90 74.32
C ALA A 759 -57.34 -19.50 72.86
#